data_AF-A0A948ZMR4-F1
#
_entry.id   AF-A0A948ZMR4-F1
#
_cell.length_a   1.000
_cell.length_b   1.000
_cell.length_c   1.000
_cell.angle_alpha   90.00
_cell.angle_beta   90.00
_cell.angle_gamma   90.00
#
_symmetry.space_group_name_H-M   'P 1'
#
loop_
_entity.id
_entity.type
_entity.pdbx_description
1 polymer ?
#
loop_
_entity_poly.entity_id
_entity_poly.type
_entity_poly.pdbx_seq_one_letter_code
_entity_poly.pdbx_strand_id
1 'polypeptide(L)'
;MNGDAEHLVNRFEMFLDAKFPQSYRQFLLERGSAVIDGFQILGLPKREEETKEEEPDFERIKEDLSCPLCGKQKQAGRFVCYPCYNVFAEEARRVASKGNRLSLPLWVKERIAQKQKKEKKQEKKEYSALEATEILREERPDLSEKLVAICFNKGRVLCLETRETPEDDCPLIDVSLNKDEPSIPVGNTFGEWLQIHQEYERRFKEAYARVERRRKETEERKEKKFGGKKGLLPKPQDWHPIVSKTQDYIVGLTALRFNSMLNCLEVDEFYSIDHPGYQPGGSIRNLVNIIFTMARDFTGFLNIMFTDERKDGRGSLSRPARSVPKALIELAAHYGIVFEKANEGRISHQEGVSLFFAILEMPEKAQETAAILEEAGYLNKEMLTEVIAVGIWSKEEVAWLLENASRPEAVILGTDSAESRVLHNDSLNYGKSVLMAKRLQQRVLTEITGGFSSEERETSGCRLQPCGEFWILRSAKEFNLPWLMDREEKIPVEPKEQVLVLSRPKIISSREKNQQWIEENIALLAEKKKELGINKACLVLNYDFISPDFDQNPQEVLAVAQKAVKSGIYLLFPYDRCDQLDLLVEEKMRRARRMRKFPSRKASLDMQMILVPAEEWTYEKVFGHLAQNAYDYGELIANKVNITRYRNDFVVTSAAVERVASQYSGSGTVAELSDTTQKILEKWRAQVKPASQKGEYHLKMAWYKIFTGLTKDGRLREKVVQMVAEWNRADDERATRGEKGAINWSKQPDNERKEHLMLQLGEALRQIAERISSATERKKEVVLITAKESQKVLKALERENGIGYSFIRPEEMQGFLKKAKIETTPSNISDYGAVIVSAPYGRVDEPLVKFETPRSQVELPEEVVSGINSKVEGMTKEGVFVSHGDRIRSANQQIQEALKNGLPLAVSYLQPEVFVETIRGYICTPHYGRKKMVEPAYLRIAYNDGGEGKPFPIFCLDGEPKVGKHSYDFPVQIVSLRHMLGDLATECSIIRNVEIQRKEDSVEQEEFAFRKVHFFIETLLKLSQKQISIEEVEKTARIFRLLWEYSHATSAPLKECGARDVLRVHLFQSTGLDPAVVGAYRAVTELLQKYRGELVVVPRIYRRDEKLIQEFEAASPLNEEKRRKIVSGMSPSAQEWI
;
A
#
# COMPACT_ATOMS: atom_id res chain seq x y z
N MET A 1 -21.78 36.01 47.88
CA MET A 1 -20.69 35.11 47.48
C MET A 1 -19.43 35.87 47.06
N ASN A 2 -19.53 36.98 46.31
CA ASN A 2 -18.35 37.72 45.82
C ASN A 2 -17.39 38.24 46.91
N GLY A 3 -17.88 38.62 48.10
CA GLY A 3 -17.02 39.11 49.19
C GLY A 3 -16.01 38.07 49.69
N ASP A 4 -16.35 36.78 49.69
CA ASP A 4 -15.45 35.70 50.10
C ASP A 4 -14.32 35.51 49.07
N ALA A 5 -14.66 35.58 47.77
CA ALA A 5 -13.69 35.41 46.68
C ALA A 5 -12.68 36.56 46.67
N GLU A 6 -13.13 37.81 46.85
CA GLU A 6 -12.24 38.97 46.90
C GLU A 6 -11.29 38.94 48.10
N HIS A 7 -11.77 38.50 49.26
CA HIS A 7 -10.91 38.25 50.42
C HIS A 7 -9.86 37.17 50.15
N LEU A 8 -10.24 36.08 49.46
CA LEU A 8 -9.30 35.01 49.08
C LEU A 8 -8.26 35.49 48.08
N VAL A 9 -8.65 36.28 47.07
CA VAL A 9 -7.71 36.87 46.11
C VAL A 9 -6.72 37.79 46.82
N ASN A 10 -7.18 38.68 47.69
CA ASN A 10 -6.29 39.54 48.48
C ASN A 10 -5.33 38.73 49.36
N ARG A 11 -5.80 37.60 49.91
CA ARG A 11 -4.98 36.70 50.70
C ARG A 11 -3.92 35.99 49.84
N PHE A 12 -4.25 35.60 48.61
CA PHE A 12 -3.29 35.01 47.66
C PHE A 12 -2.23 36.03 47.25
N GLU A 13 -2.61 37.27 46.91
CA GLU A 13 -1.67 38.35 46.61
C GLU A 13 -0.71 38.61 47.77
N MET A 14 -1.24 38.61 49.01
CA MET A 14 -0.44 38.81 50.21
C MET A 14 0.53 37.64 50.48
N PHE A 15 0.10 36.39 50.28
CA PHE A 15 0.97 35.22 50.49
C PHE A 15 2.04 35.08 49.41
N LEU A 16 1.71 35.40 48.17
CA LEU A 16 2.66 35.35 47.07
C LEU A 16 3.55 36.59 47.01
N ASP A 17 3.29 37.62 47.82
CA ASP A 17 3.93 38.95 47.72
C ASP A 17 3.90 39.50 46.28
N ALA A 18 2.75 39.32 45.62
CA ALA A 18 2.57 39.61 44.20
C ALA A 18 1.20 40.24 43.99
N LYS A 19 1.14 41.36 43.25
CA LYS A 19 -0.13 41.98 42.86
C LYS A 19 -0.60 41.39 41.55
N PHE A 20 -1.82 40.84 41.53
CA PHE A 20 -2.36 40.23 40.32
C PHE A 20 -2.82 41.33 39.35
N PRO A 21 -2.62 41.16 38.03
CA PRO A 21 -3.16 42.08 37.05
C PRO A 21 -4.69 42.05 37.11
N GLN A 22 -5.33 43.18 36.77
CA GLN A 22 -6.79 43.30 36.83
C GLN A 22 -7.53 42.21 36.05
N SER A 23 -6.99 41.80 34.89
CA SER A 23 -7.51 40.73 34.04
C SER A 23 -7.58 39.36 34.77
N TYR A 24 -6.51 38.97 35.47
CA TYR A 24 -6.44 37.72 36.23
C TYR A 24 -7.27 37.80 37.50
N ARG A 25 -7.24 38.95 38.18
CA ARG A 25 -8.12 39.20 39.33
C ARG A 25 -9.59 39.04 38.95
N GLN A 26 -10.02 39.61 37.83
CA GLN A 26 -11.38 39.44 37.31
C GLN A 26 -11.68 37.98 36.99
N PHE A 27 -10.75 37.26 36.35
CA PHE A 27 -10.89 35.83 36.09
C PHE A 27 -11.09 35.00 37.37
N LEU A 28 -10.31 35.25 38.42
CA LEU A 28 -10.43 34.57 39.71
C LEU A 28 -11.78 34.85 40.39
N LEU A 29 -12.28 36.08 40.29
CA LEU A 29 -13.57 36.47 40.86
C LEU A 29 -14.75 35.85 40.11
N GLU A 30 -14.67 35.76 38.78
CA GLU A 30 -15.76 35.23 37.96
C GLU A 30 -15.78 33.70 37.88
N ARG A 31 -14.61 33.07 37.74
CA ARG A 31 -14.49 31.64 37.43
C ARG A 31 -13.77 30.85 38.52
N GLY A 32 -13.00 31.49 39.39
CA GLY A 32 -12.16 30.82 40.38
C GLY A 32 -10.97 30.10 39.73
N SER A 33 -11.24 29.04 38.96
CA SER A 33 -10.31 28.31 38.09
C SER A 33 -11.10 27.72 36.91
N ALA A 34 -10.46 27.52 35.76
CA ALA A 34 -11.16 27.02 34.57
C ALA A 34 -10.22 26.26 33.62
N VAL A 35 -10.79 25.35 32.83
CA VAL A 35 -10.09 24.79 31.67
C VAL A 35 -10.50 25.58 30.44
N ILE A 36 -9.55 26.29 29.81
CA ILE A 36 -9.80 27.12 28.62
C ILE A 36 -8.90 26.60 27.51
N ASP A 37 -9.50 26.20 26.39
CA ASP A 37 -8.77 25.63 25.24
C ASP A 37 -7.81 24.47 25.61
N GLY A 38 -8.20 23.67 26.61
CA GLY A 38 -7.38 22.56 27.12
C GLY A 38 -6.30 22.97 28.14
N PHE A 39 -6.11 24.26 28.40
CA PHE A 39 -5.24 24.76 29.47
C PHE A 39 -6.00 24.83 30.79
N GLN A 40 -5.50 24.16 31.81
CA GLN A 40 -6.03 24.28 33.16
C GLN A 40 -5.47 25.54 33.81
N ILE A 41 -6.25 26.62 33.76
CA ILE A 41 -5.92 27.88 34.42
C ILE A 41 -6.24 27.73 35.90
N LEU A 42 -5.15 27.67 36.66
CA LEU A 42 -5.14 27.58 38.11
C LEU A 42 -5.66 28.89 38.70
N GLY A 43 -6.19 28.80 39.90
CA GLY A 43 -6.72 29.98 40.58
C GLY A 43 -7.14 29.66 41.99
N LEU A 44 -8.34 30.07 42.38
CA LEU A 44 -8.86 29.76 43.71
C LEU A 44 -9.16 28.26 43.82
N PRO A 45 -8.80 27.60 44.94
CA PRO A 45 -9.12 26.20 45.16
C PRO A 45 -10.64 26.02 45.16
N LYS A 46 -11.14 25.01 44.45
CA LYS A 46 -12.56 24.64 44.52
C LYS A 46 -12.88 24.20 45.95
N ARG A 47 -14.00 24.67 46.52
CA ARG A 47 -14.48 24.16 47.81
C ARG A 47 -14.80 22.67 47.65
N GLU A 48 -14.29 21.82 48.55
CA GLU A 48 -14.47 20.36 48.52
C GLU A 48 -15.95 19.93 48.44
N GLU A 49 -16.87 20.80 48.86
CA GLU A 49 -18.32 20.56 48.85
C GLU A 49 -18.96 20.61 47.45
N GLU A 50 -18.30 21.19 46.43
CA GLU A 50 -18.83 21.29 45.06
C GLU A 50 -18.36 20.14 44.15
N THR A 51 -17.36 19.36 44.55
CA THR A 51 -16.94 18.12 43.89
C THR A 51 -17.84 16.95 44.31
N LYS A 52 -19.15 17.08 44.14
CA LYS A 52 -19.95 15.88 43.84
C LYS A 52 -19.60 15.50 42.41
N GLU A 53 -18.52 14.75 42.24
CA GLU A 53 -18.26 14.07 40.98
C GLU A 53 -19.57 13.38 40.58
N GLU A 54 -20.11 13.74 39.41
CA GLU A 54 -21.17 12.95 38.79
C GLU A 54 -20.61 11.52 38.72
N GLU A 55 -21.05 10.66 39.65
CA GLU A 55 -20.72 9.25 39.59
C GLU A 55 -21.07 8.83 38.16
N PRO A 56 -20.12 8.26 37.39
CA PRO A 56 -20.43 7.74 36.07
C PRO A 56 -21.68 6.90 36.20
N ASP A 57 -22.64 7.06 35.29
CA ASP A 57 -23.85 6.24 35.24
C ASP A 57 -23.45 4.75 35.11
N PHE A 58 -23.16 4.14 36.26
CA PHE A 58 -22.82 2.74 36.42
C PHE A 58 -24.08 1.88 36.32
N GLU A 59 -25.28 2.49 36.33
CA GLU A 59 -26.52 1.77 36.08
C GLU A 59 -26.57 1.27 34.63
N ARG A 60 -26.04 2.02 33.67
CA ARG A 60 -25.90 1.56 32.27
C ARG A 60 -24.98 0.34 32.07
N ILE A 61 -24.09 0.03 33.02
CA ILE A 61 -23.21 -1.17 32.94
C ILE A 61 -23.79 -2.35 33.73
N LYS A 62 -24.76 -2.13 34.62
CA LYS A 62 -25.47 -3.20 35.34
C LYS A 62 -26.49 -3.94 34.45
N GLU A 63 -26.88 -3.37 33.30
CA GLU A 63 -27.67 -4.05 32.26
C GLU A 63 -26.99 -5.32 31.71
N ASP A 64 -25.71 -5.24 31.34
CA ASP A 64 -25.01 -6.32 30.64
C ASP A 64 -24.53 -7.42 31.59
N LEU A 65 -25.44 -8.35 31.91
CA LEU A 65 -25.08 -9.62 32.52
C LEU A 65 -24.61 -10.67 31.51
N SER A 66 -24.52 -10.39 30.21
CA SER A 66 -24.10 -11.38 29.21
C SER A 66 -22.57 -11.38 29.02
N CYS A 67 -21.96 -12.56 28.97
CA CYS A 67 -20.54 -12.71 28.66
C CYS A 67 -20.33 -12.43 27.16
N PRO A 68 -19.51 -11.46 26.75
CA PRO A 68 -19.35 -11.10 25.34
C PRO A 68 -18.70 -12.22 24.51
N LEU A 69 -18.04 -13.19 25.14
CA LEU A 69 -17.39 -14.31 24.46
C LEU A 69 -18.32 -15.49 24.21
N CYS A 70 -19.34 -15.70 25.06
CA CYS A 70 -20.16 -16.91 24.98
C CYS A 70 -21.66 -16.68 25.21
N GLY A 71 -22.09 -15.43 25.41
CA GLY A 71 -23.46 -15.04 25.70
C GLY A 71 -23.99 -15.42 27.09
N LYS A 72 -23.29 -16.26 27.87
CA LYS A 72 -23.75 -16.75 29.18
C LYS A 72 -23.77 -15.65 30.24
N GLN A 73 -24.65 -15.78 31.23
CA GLN A 73 -24.68 -14.86 32.36
C GLN A 73 -23.33 -14.83 33.11
N LYS A 74 -22.82 -13.62 33.38
CA LYS A 74 -21.65 -13.36 34.21
C LYS A 74 -22.09 -12.72 35.53
N GLN A 75 -21.26 -12.83 36.56
CA GLN A 75 -21.52 -12.15 37.83
C GLN A 75 -21.41 -10.63 37.65
N ALA A 76 -22.28 -9.87 38.34
CA ALA A 76 -22.21 -8.42 38.36
C ALA A 76 -20.80 -7.94 38.74
N GLY A 77 -20.25 -7.00 37.96
CA GLY A 77 -18.88 -6.52 38.13
C GLY A 77 -17.79 -7.35 37.44
N ARG A 78 -18.10 -8.51 36.84
CA ARG A 78 -17.16 -9.27 35.99
C ARG A 78 -17.49 -9.05 34.52
N PHE A 79 -16.49 -8.86 33.64
CA PHE A 79 -16.75 -8.60 32.21
C PHE A 79 -16.83 -9.85 31.31
N VAL A 80 -16.29 -11.01 31.72
CA VAL A 80 -16.54 -12.32 31.11
C VAL A 80 -16.97 -13.32 32.19
N CYS A 81 -17.69 -14.38 31.82
CA CYS A 81 -18.03 -15.44 32.75
C CYS A 81 -16.77 -16.22 33.19
N TYR A 82 -16.81 -16.82 34.38
CA TYR A 82 -15.68 -17.54 34.97
C TYR A 82 -15.09 -18.64 34.05
N PRO A 83 -15.90 -19.42 33.30
CA PRO A 83 -15.37 -20.37 32.33
C PRO A 83 -14.51 -19.73 31.22
N CYS A 84 -14.97 -18.63 30.62
CA CYS A 84 -14.21 -17.94 29.57
C CYS A 84 -12.93 -17.29 30.12
N TYR A 85 -12.97 -16.82 31.37
CA TYR A 85 -11.78 -16.34 32.07
C TYR A 85 -10.73 -17.45 32.25
N ASN A 86 -11.15 -18.65 32.66
CA ASN A 86 -10.24 -19.78 32.87
C ASN A 86 -9.58 -20.24 31.56
N VAL A 87 -10.34 -20.33 30.47
CA VAL A 87 -9.78 -20.65 29.13
C VAL A 87 -8.72 -19.63 28.75
N PHE A 88 -8.99 -18.34 28.98
CA PHE A 88 -8.00 -17.29 28.71
C PHE A 88 -6.77 -17.38 29.63
N ALA A 89 -6.97 -17.68 30.92
CA ALA A 89 -5.88 -17.81 31.90
C ALA A 89 -5.01 -19.06 31.67
N GLU A 90 -5.57 -20.15 31.14
CA GLU A 90 -4.82 -21.33 30.72
C GLU A 90 -4.02 -21.07 29.45
N GLU A 91 -4.61 -20.41 28.43
CA GLU A 91 -3.88 -20.06 27.21
C GLU A 91 -2.75 -19.07 27.52
N ALA A 92 -2.99 -18.09 28.40
CA ALA A 92 -1.96 -17.18 28.93
C ALA A 92 -0.79 -17.93 29.58
N ARG A 93 -1.08 -18.92 30.44
CA ARG A 93 -0.05 -19.78 31.06
C ARG A 93 0.69 -20.64 30.03
N ARG A 94 -0.02 -21.17 29.03
CA ARG A 94 0.54 -22.01 27.96
C ARG A 94 1.47 -21.26 27.01
N VAL A 95 1.21 -19.98 26.75
CA VAL A 95 2.09 -19.15 25.90
C VAL A 95 3.27 -18.61 26.70
N ALA A 96 3.07 -18.24 27.97
CA ALA A 96 4.14 -17.82 28.87
C ALA A 96 5.19 -18.92 29.08
N SER A 97 4.78 -20.19 29.19
CA SER A 97 5.71 -21.33 29.31
C SER A 97 6.56 -21.59 28.05
N LYS A 98 6.20 -20.98 26.90
CA LYS A 98 6.95 -21.06 25.63
C LYS A 98 7.86 -19.85 25.38
N GLY A 99 8.05 -18.97 26.37
CA GLY A 99 8.87 -17.76 26.23
C GLY A 99 8.23 -16.64 25.39
N ASN A 100 7.00 -16.85 24.89
CA ASN A 100 6.27 -15.84 24.14
C ASN A 100 5.41 -14.99 25.08
N ARG A 101 5.42 -13.66 24.89
CA ARG A 101 4.47 -12.78 25.59
C ARG A 101 3.12 -12.84 24.88
N LEU A 102 2.10 -13.40 25.54
CA LEU A 102 0.74 -13.32 25.02
C LEU A 102 0.29 -11.85 25.08
N SER A 103 0.09 -11.22 23.92
CA SER A 103 -0.51 -9.91 23.88
C SER A 103 -1.94 -10.02 24.39
N LEU A 104 -2.24 -9.39 25.53
CA LEU A 104 -3.61 -9.19 25.98
C LEU A 104 -4.47 -8.68 24.79
N PRO A 105 -5.71 -9.19 24.60
CA PRO A 105 -6.65 -8.66 23.63
C PRO A 105 -6.72 -7.14 23.75
N LEU A 106 -6.79 -6.43 22.61
CA LEU A 106 -6.73 -4.97 22.58
C LEU A 106 -7.66 -4.32 23.62
N TRP A 107 -8.91 -4.80 23.74
CA TRP A 107 -9.88 -4.29 24.70
C TRP A 107 -9.50 -4.46 26.17
N VAL A 108 -8.72 -5.50 26.53
CA VAL A 108 -8.18 -5.69 27.89
C VAL A 108 -7.01 -4.74 28.13
N LYS A 109 -6.13 -4.53 27.13
CA LYS A 109 -5.07 -3.52 27.21
C LYS A 109 -5.67 -2.13 27.35
N GLU A 110 -6.70 -1.81 26.57
CA GLU A 110 -7.44 -0.55 26.63
C GLU A 110 -8.11 -0.37 27.99
N ARG A 111 -8.75 -1.42 28.56
CA ARG A 111 -9.40 -1.32 29.88
C ARG A 111 -8.44 -1.35 31.06
N ILE A 112 -7.28 -2.00 30.95
CA ILE A 112 -6.19 -1.85 31.93
C ILE A 112 -5.59 -0.45 31.83
N ALA A 113 -5.30 0.05 30.63
CA ALA A 113 -4.83 1.42 30.41
C ALA A 113 -5.86 2.45 30.90
N GLN A 114 -7.16 2.21 30.74
CA GLN A 114 -8.22 3.05 31.31
C GLN A 114 -8.28 2.98 32.83
N LYS A 115 -8.07 1.80 33.44
CA LYS A 115 -7.99 1.66 34.91
C LYS A 115 -6.75 2.34 35.47
N GLN A 116 -5.59 2.16 34.85
CA GLN A 116 -4.35 2.85 35.20
C GLN A 116 -4.45 4.37 34.94
N LYS A 117 -5.14 4.79 33.88
CA LYS A 117 -5.50 6.20 33.66
C LYS A 117 -6.43 6.70 34.75
N LYS A 118 -7.40 5.91 35.24
CA LYS A 118 -8.28 6.27 36.36
C LYS A 118 -7.55 6.37 37.70
N GLU A 119 -6.71 5.40 38.01
CA GLU A 119 -5.86 5.39 39.22
C GLU A 119 -4.89 6.58 39.19
N LYS A 120 -4.26 6.88 38.04
CA LYS A 120 -3.47 8.11 37.86
C LYS A 120 -4.30 9.41 37.84
N LYS A 121 -5.59 9.35 37.49
CA LYS A 121 -6.49 10.51 37.47
C LYS A 121 -7.03 10.82 38.87
N GLN A 122 -7.16 9.81 39.74
CA GLN A 122 -7.49 9.95 41.16
C GLN A 122 -6.34 10.54 42.01
N GLU A 123 -5.11 10.61 41.49
CA GLU A 123 -3.96 11.23 42.16
C GLU A 123 -3.55 12.59 41.57
N LYS A 124 -4.23 13.10 40.53
CA LYS A 124 -3.96 14.48 40.05
C LYS A 124 -4.56 15.48 41.03
N LYS A 125 -3.82 15.79 42.09
CA LYS A 125 -4.11 16.91 42.99
C LYS A 125 -4.28 18.17 42.12
N GLU A 126 -5.49 18.76 42.11
CA GLU A 126 -5.70 20.07 41.46
C GLU A 126 -4.97 21.11 42.32
N TYR A 127 -3.86 21.63 41.82
CA TYR A 127 -3.12 22.69 42.51
C TYR A 127 -3.89 24.00 42.44
N SER A 128 -3.95 24.73 43.55
CA SER A 128 -4.28 26.16 43.51
C SER A 128 -3.15 26.96 42.87
N ALA A 129 -3.42 28.19 42.41
CA ALA A 129 -2.36 29.07 41.90
C ALA A 129 -1.25 29.33 42.95
N LEU A 130 -1.62 29.34 44.24
CA LEU A 130 -0.69 29.45 45.36
C LEU A 130 0.25 28.24 45.43
N GLU A 131 -0.30 27.03 45.57
CA GLU A 131 0.51 25.79 45.66
C GLU A 131 1.39 25.60 44.42
N ALA A 132 0.85 25.90 43.24
CA ALA A 132 1.56 25.83 41.97
C ALA A 132 2.74 26.82 41.92
N THR A 133 2.56 28.02 42.46
CA THR A 133 3.64 29.02 42.52
C THR A 133 4.70 28.63 43.55
N GLU A 134 4.30 28.04 44.68
CA GLU A 134 5.24 27.51 45.67
C GLU A 134 6.10 26.39 45.10
N ILE A 135 5.48 25.43 44.39
CA ILE A 135 6.20 24.36 43.68
C ILE A 135 7.17 24.96 42.66
N LEU A 136 6.74 25.97 41.89
CA LEU A 136 7.62 26.64 40.93
C LEU A 136 8.83 27.29 41.64
N ARG A 137 8.62 27.99 42.75
CA ARG A 137 9.69 28.63 43.52
C ARG A 137 10.65 27.62 44.14
N GLU A 138 10.14 26.48 44.60
CA GLU A 138 10.93 25.38 45.14
C GLU A 138 11.81 24.73 44.06
N GLU A 139 11.22 24.42 42.90
CA GLU A 139 11.92 23.78 41.79
C GLU A 139 12.88 24.75 41.06
N ARG A 140 12.51 26.03 40.97
CA ARG A 140 13.23 27.11 40.26
C ARG A 140 13.48 28.34 41.15
N PRO A 141 14.27 28.23 42.23
CA PRO A 141 14.59 29.34 43.13
C PRO A 141 15.43 30.45 42.46
N ASP A 142 15.95 30.19 41.26
CA ASP A 142 16.68 31.14 40.43
C ASP A 142 15.78 32.16 39.71
N LEU A 143 14.47 31.88 39.64
CA LEU A 143 13.51 32.77 38.98
C LEU A 143 13.03 33.89 39.90
N SER A 144 12.50 34.95 39.29
CA SER A 144 11.93 36.07 40.04
C SER A 144 10.77 35.60 40.92
N GLU A 145 10.75 36.03 42.19
CA GLU A 145 9.62 35.83 43.10
C GLU A 145 8.33 36.48 42.55
N LYS A 146 8.46 37.43 41.63
CA LYS A 146 7.33 38.08 40.95
C LYS A 146 6.65 37.20 39.89
N LEU A 147 7.08 35.95 39.69
CA LEU A 147 6.38 34.99 38.83
C LEU A 147 5.29 34.26 39.60
N VAL A 148 4.06 34.30 39.07
CA VAL A 148 2.91 33.59 39.62
C VAL A 148 2.48 32.51 38.64
N ALA A 149 2.53 31.25 39.06
CA ALA A 149 2.14 30.11 38.23
C ALA A 149 0.61 30.06 38.02
N ILE A 150 0.18 30.02 36.76
CA ILE A 150 -1.23 29.97 36.38
C ILE A 150 -1.62 28.74 35.57
N CYS A 151 -0.67 27.97 35.04
CA CYS A 151 -0.97 26.69 34.38
C CYS A 151 0.27 25.77 34.41
N PHE A 152 0.07 24.49 34.76
CA PHE A 152 1.12 23.46 34.73
C PHE A 152 0.92 22.50 33.55
N ASN A 153 1.92 22.35 32.69
CA ASN A 153 1.89 21.41 31.57
C ASN A 153 3.21 20.64 31.41
N LYS A 154 3.20 19.36 31.82
CA LYS A 154 4.25 18.35 31.53
C LYS A 154 5.71 18.87 31.67
N GLY A 155 5.99 19.58 32.75
CA GLY A 155 7.34 20.10 33.05
C GLY A 155 7.56 21.56 32.67
N ARG A 156 6.54 22.24 32.14
CA ARG A 156 6.53 23.70 31.93
C ARG A 156 5.39 24.35 32.70
N VAL A 157 5.58 25.61 33.07
CA VAL A 157 4.68 26.39 33.91
C VAL A 157 4.46 27.75 33.25
N LEU A 158 3.23 28.03 32.86
CA LEU A 158 2.84 29.36 32.38
C LEU A 158 2.67 30.27 33.59
N CYS A 159 3.37 31.39 33.58
CA CYS A 159 3.46 32.32 34.70
C CYS A 159 3.05 33.73 34.30
N LEU A 160 2.46 34.45 35.24
CA LEU A 160 2.29 35.91 35.20
C LEU A 160 3.57 36.57 35.71
N GLU A 161 4.12 37.53 34.98
CA GLU A 161 5.22 38.37 35.48
C GLU A 161 4.65 39.63 36.14
N THR A 162 4.36 39.55 37.44
CA THR A 162 3.69 40.65 38.16
C THR A 162 4.66 41.81 38.41
N ARG A 163 4.48 42.95 37.75
CA ARG A 163 5.23 44.19 38.02
C ARG A 163 4.58 44.96 39.18
N GLU A 164 5.27 46.00 39.69
CA GLU A 164 4.80 46.78 40.85
C GLU A 164 3.52 47.60 40.60
N THR A 165 3.13 47.81 39.33
CA THR A 165 1.93 48.57 38.94
C THR A 165 0.79 47.62 38.52
N PRO A 166 -0.21 47.37 39.39
CA PRO A 166 -1.31 46.42 39.13
C PRO A 166 -2.36 46.89 38.12
N GLU A 167 -2.31 48.16 37.73
CA GLU A 167 -3.28 48.78 36.81
C GLU A 167 -3.10 48.30 35.36
N ASP A 168 -1.89 47.85 35.00
CA ASP A 168 -1.58 47.30 33.69
C ASP A 168 -1.65 45.76 33.71
N ASP A 169 -2.21 45.19 32.64
CA ASP A 169 -2.18 43.75 32.43
C ASP A 169 -0.73 43.26 32.25
N CYS A 170 -0.40 42.07 32.74
CA CYS A 170 1.00 41.63 32.80
C CYS A 170 1.33 40.58 31.74
N PRO A 171 2.58 40.55 31.24
CA PRO A 171 2.99 39.61 30.22
C PRO A 171 3.03 38.19 30.78
N LEU A 172 2.75 37.23 29.90
CA LEU A 172 2.89 35.81 30.20
C LEU A 172 4.27 35.30 29.84
N ILE A 173 4.81 34.47 30.74
CA ILE A 173 6.11 33.81 30.57
C ILE A 173 5.91 32.31 30.73
N ASP A 174 6.33 31.55 29.73
CA ASP A 174 6.36 30.09 29.80
C ASP A 174 7.72 29.63 30.33
N VAL A 175 7.70 29.01 31.51
CA VAL A 175 8.87 28.65 32.29
C VAL A 175 9.05 27.14 32.28
N SER A 176 10.23 26.66 31.92
CA SER A 176 10.55 25.23 32.11
C SER A 176 10.90 24.95 33.57
N LEU A 177 10.44 23.83 34.12
CA LEU A 177 10.94 23.35 35.41
C LEU A 177 12.40 22.88 35.30
N ASN A 178 12.89 22.61 34.08
CA ASN A 178 14.31 22.38 33.85
C ASN A 178 15.09 23.71 33.90
N LYS A 179 16.03 23.84 34.85
CA LYS A 179 16.85 25.05 35.07
C LYS A 179 17.65 25.48 33.85
N ASP A 180 18.03 24.54 33.00
CA ASP A 180 18.86 24.81 31.83
C ASP A 180 18.09 25.44 30.66
N GLU A 181 16.76 25.40 30.69
CA GLU A 181 15.93 25.98 29.65
C GLU A 181 15.52 27.42 30.02
N PRO A 182 15.76 28.40 29.13
CA PRO A 182 15.36 29.78 29.38
C PRO A 182 13.84 29.93 29.36
N SER A 183 13.35 30.86 30.18
CA SER A 183 11.95 31.27 30.17
C SER A 183 11.62 31.94 28.83
N ILE A 184 10.48 31.58 28.23
CA ILE A 184 10.05 32.07 26.92
C ILE A 184 8.92 33.08 27.13
N PRO A 185 9.09 34.35 26.76
CA PRO A 185 7.98 35.30 26.78
C PRO A 185 6.94 34.86 25.75
N VAL A 186 5.68 34.76 26.16
CA VAL A 186 4.56 34.36 25.28
C VAL A 186 4.05 35.56 24.47
N GLY A 187 4.51 36.77 24.79
CA GLY A 187 4.32 37.99 23.98
C GLY A 187 2.97 38.71 24.18
N ASN A 188 2.04 38.11 24.91
CA ASN A 188 0.72 38.66 25.20
C ASN A 188 0.55 38.93 26.70
N THR A 189 -0.34 39.85 27.05
CA THR A 189 -0.82 39.98 28.42
C THR A 189 -1.79 38.85 28.79
N PHE A 190 -2.09 38.62 30.08
CA PHE A 190 -3.04 37.57 30.47
C PHE A 190 -4.45 37.80 29.88
N GLY A 191 -4.93 39.03 29.86
CA GLY A 191 -6.21 39.39 29.27
C GLY A 191 -6.26 39.16 27.76
N GLU A 192 -5.23 39.56 27.02
CA GLU A 192 -5.12 39.27 25.58
C GLU A 192 -5.07 37.77 25.31
N TRP A 193 -4.25 37.03 26.06
CA TRP A 193 -4.15 35.57 25.96
C TRP A 193 -5.49 34.89 26.26
N LEU A 194 -6.17 35.31 27.33
CA LEU A 194 -7.46 34.80 27.73
C LEU A 194 -8.52 35.07 26.65
N GLN A 195 -8.52 36.27 26.07
CA GLN A 195 -9.44 36.64 24.99
C GLN A 195 -9.20 35.78 23.74
N ILE A 196 -7.95 35.59 23.33
CA ILE A 196 -7.58 34.75 22.18
C ILE A 196 -8.05 33.30 22.40
N HIS A 197 -7.80 32.72 23.57
CA HIS A 197 -8.20 31.34 23.83
C HIS A 197 -9.70 31.16 24.07
N GLN A 198 -10.40 32.17 24.58
CA GLN A 198 -11.86 32.17 24.59
C GLN A 198 -12.44 32.23 23.18
N GLU A 199 -11.82 32.99 22.27
CA GLU A 199 -12.19 32.99 20.86
C GLU A 199 -11.94 31.63 20.20
N TYR A 200 -10.79 31.00 20.50
CA TYR A 200 -10.49 29.64 20.04
C TYR A 200 -11.48 28.62 20.58
N GLU A 201 -11.82 28.64 21.88
CA GLU A 201 -12.79 27.74 22.48
C GLU A 201 -14.19 27.94 21.87
N ARG A 202 -14.61 29.19 21.65
CA ARG A 202 -15.88 29.52 20.98
C ARG A 202 -15.89 28.96 19.57
N ARG A 203 -14.84 29.24 18.78
CA ARG A 203 -14.70 28.78 17.40
C ARG A 203 -14.62 27.25 17.32
N PHE A 204 -13.97 26.60 18.28
CA PHE A 204 -13.91 25.16 18.44
C PHE A 204 -15.29 24.57 18.70
N LYS A 205 -16.06 25.12 19.65
CA LYS A 205 -17.43 24.66 19.95
C LYS A 205 -18.33 24.77 18.71
N GLU A 206 -18.21 25.87 17.97
CA GLU A 206 -18.92 26.06 16.70
C GLU A 206 -18.51 25.00 15.65
N ALA A 207 -17.20 24.79 15.45
CA ALA A 207 -16.66 23.80 14.52
C ALA A 207 -17.11 22.37 14.89
N TYR A 208 -16.97 22.01 16.16
CA TYR A 208 -17.32 20.71 16.69
C TYR A 208 -18.81 20.45 16.55
N ALA A 209 -19.66 21.41 16.93
CA ALA A 209 -21.10 21.30 16.74
C ALA A 209 -21.47 21.08 15.26
N ARG A 210 -20.78 21.74 14.33
CA ARG A 210 -20.99 21.56 12.89
C ARG A 210 -20.56 20.17 12.40
N VAL A 211 -19.39 19.69 12.81
CA VAL A 211 -18.91 18.33 12.50
C VAL A 211 -19.86 17.27 13.07
N GLU A 212 -20.32 17.42 14.32
CA GLU A 212 -21.30 16.50 14.92
C GLU A 212 -22.65 16.53 14.20
N ARG A 213 -23.12 17.70 13.71
CA ARG A 213 -24.31 17.77 12.85
C ARG A 213 -24.13 16.91 11.59
N ARG A 214 -22.99 16.99 10.92
CA ARG A 214 -22.72 16.20 9.70
C ARG A 214 -22.51 14.71 9.97
N ARG A 215 -22.04 14.35 11.17
CA ARG A 215 -22.07 12.96 11.66
C ARG A 215 -23.50 12.45 11.76
N LYS A 216 -24.38 13.18 12.46
CA LYS A 216 -25.80 12.83 12.63
C LYS A 216 -26.53 12.70 11.28
N GLU A 217 -26.32 13.65 10.36
CA GLU A 217 -26.89 13.57 9.00
C GLU A 217 -26.51 12.27 8.26
N THR A 218 -25.27 11.83 8.43
CA THR A 218 -24.76 10.60 7.81
C THR A 218 -25.35 9.35 8.47
N GLU A 219 -25.47 9.35 9.79
CA GLU A 219 -26.12 8.29 10.56
C GLU A 219 -27.60 8.15 10.20
N GLU A 220 -28.35 9.26 10.15
CA GLU A 220 -29.76 9.28 9.75
C GLU A 220 -29.96 8.77 8.31
N ARG A 221 -29.07 9.14 7.39
CA ARG A 221 -29.12 8.62 6.00
C ARG A 221 -28.85 7.12 5.94
N LYS A 222 -27.90 6.63 6.73
CA LYS A 222 -27.61 5.18 6.82
C LYS A 222 -28.79 4.44 7.42
N GLU A 223 -29.39 4.98 8.48
CA GLU A 223 -30.57 4.40 9.12
C GLU A 223 -31.75 4.31 8.14
N LYS A 224 -32.05 5.40 7.43
CA LYS A 224 -33.10 5.44 6.39
C LYS A 224 -32.86 4.46 5.24
N LYS A 225 -31.61 4.29 4.78
CA LYS A 225 -31.29 3.42 3.64
C LYS A 225 -31.15 1.94 4.00
N PHE A 226 -30.68 1.62 5.20
CA PHE A 226 -30.25 0.26 5.56
C PHE A 226 -30.96 -0.31 6.79
N GLY A 227 -32.00 0.35 7.30
CA GLY A 227 -32.76 -0.12 8.46
C GLY A 227 -31.90 -0.29 9.72
N GLY A 228 -30.96 0.63 9.94
CA GLY A 228 -30.12 0.64 11.14
C GLY A 228 -29.00 -0.41 11.19
N LYS A 229 -28.67 -1.09 10.09
CA LYS A 229 -27.51 -2.02 10.06
C LYS A 229 -26.20 -1.29 10.39
N LYS A 230 -25.63 -1.58 11.55
CA LYS A 230 -24.33 -1.06 12.00
C LYS A 230 -23.20 -1.63 11.14
N GLY A 231 -22.20 -0.80 10.83
CA GLY A 231 -20.93 -1.24 10.20
C GLY A 231 -20.73 -0.87 8.72
N LEU A 232 -21.69 -0.23 8.05
CA LEU A 232 -21.47 0.26 6.68
C LEU A 232 -20.65 1.55 6.69
N LEU A 233 -19.58 1.57 5.88
CA LEU A 233 -18.78 2.78 5.64
C LEU A 233 -19.64 3.84 4.91
N PRO A 234 -19.48 5.13 5.25
CA PRO A 234 -20.15 6.21 4.51
C PRO A 234 -19.70 6.19 3.05
N LYS A 235 -20.63 6.45 2.11
CA LYS A 235 -20.25 6.60 0.70
C LYS A 235 -19.44 7.89 0.52
N PRO A 236 -18.65 8.05 -0.56
CA PRO A 236 -17.96 9.31 -0.84
C PRO A 236 -18.88 10.54 -0.82
N GLN A 237 -20.14 10.40 -1.23
CA GLN A 237 -21.13 11.51 -1.25
C GLN A 237 -21.79 11.81 0.11
N ASP A 238 -21.61 10.95 1.12
CA ASP A 238 -22.05 11.22 2.49
C ASP A 238 -20.97 12.04 3.22
N TRP A 239 -21.32 12.65 4.36
CA TRP A 239 -20.32 13.42 5.11
C TRP A 239 -19.34 12.51 5.83
N HIS A 240 -18.07 12.87 5.75
CA HIS A 240 -16.96 12.25 6.48
C HIS A 240 -16.50 13.23 7.56
N PRO A 241 -17.06 13.15 8.78
CA PRO A 241 -16.60 13.94 9.91
C PRO A 241 -15.27 13.38 10.43
N ILE A 242 -14.25 14.21 10.48
CA ILE A 242 -12.89 13.83 10.88
C ILE A 242 -12.49 14.68 12.07
N VAL A 243 -12.01 14.00 13.11
CA VAL A 243 -11.46 14.62 14.32
C VAL A 243 -10.02 14.17 14.42
N SER A 244 -9.10 15.06 14.07
CA SER A 244 -7.66 14.82 14.23
C SER A 244 -7.26 15.08 15.67
N LYS A 245 -6.64 14.08 16.31
CA LYS A 245 -6.21 14.15 17.71
C LYS A 245 -4.74 13.82 17.83
N THR A 246 -4.06 14.53 18.73
CA THR A 246 -2.70 14.21 19.16
C THR A 246 -2.73 14.06 20.67
N GLN A 247 -2.42 12.86 21.18
CA GLN A 247 -2.57 12.52 22.60
C GLN A 247 -4.01 12.78 23.10
N ASP A 248 -4.19 13.71 24.05
CA ASP A 248 -5.47 14.07 24.65
C ASP A 248 -6.09 15.35 24.03
N TYR A 249 -5.47 15.93 22.99
CA TYR A 249 -5.90 17.18 22.36
C TYR A 249 -6.51 16.97 20.97
N ILE A 250 -7.54 17.75 20.64
CA ILE A 250 -8.07 17.84 19.29
C ILE A 250 -7.32 18.95 18.57
N VAL A 251 -6.53 18.59 17.56
CA VAL A 251 -5.69 19.53 16.80
C VAL A 251 -6.34 19.96 15.49
N GLY A 252 -7.35 19.22 15.02
CA GLY A 252 -8.07 19.57 13.81
C GLY A 252 -9.46 18.94 13.72
N LEU A 253 -10.38 19.64 13.08
CA LEU A 253 -11.75 19.22 12.81
C LEU A 253 -12.06 19.52 11.34
N THR A 254 -12.62 18.54 10.64
CA THR A 254 -13.19 18.78 9.31
C THR A 254 -14.41 17.91 9.05
N ALA A 255 -15.29 18.37 8.17
CA ALA A 255 -16.35 17.57 7.60
C ALA A 255 -16.37 17.78 6.09
N LEU A 256 -16.21 16.70 5.34
CA LEU A 256 -16.04 16.74 3.89
C LEU A 256 -16.89 15.66 3.19
N ARG A 257 -17.18 15.86 1.91
CA ARG A 257 -17.84 14.88 1.05
C ARG A 257 -17.47 15.11 -0.41
N PHE A 258 -17.68 14.11 -1.25
CA PHE A 258 -17.63 14.28 -2.69
C PHE A 258 -18.88 14.96 -3.24
N ASN A 259 -18.70 16.04 -4.00
CA ASN A 259 -19.76 16.67 -4.76
C ASN A 259 -19.63 16.29 -6.24
N SER A 260 -20.44 15.31 -6.67
CA SER A 260 -20.37 14.76 -8.02
C SER A 260 -20.80 15.73 -9.13
N MET A 261 -21.58 16.77 -8.81
CA MET A 261 -21.99 17.76 -9.82
C MET A 261 -20.86 18.72 -10.17
N LEU A 262 -20.03 19.04 -9.18
CA LEU A 262 -18.90 19.97 -9.34
C LEU A 262 -17.56 19.23 -9.51
N ASN A 263 -17.58 17.90 -9.43
CA ASN A 263 -16.42 17.02 -9.43
C ASN A 263 -15.30 17.53 -8.49
N CYS A 264 -15.68 17.84 -7.24
CA CYS A 264 -14.75 18.38 -6.25
C CYS A 264 -15.04 17.82 -4.86
N LEU A 265 -14.08 17.98 -3.95
CA LEU A 265 -14.29 17.72 -2.54
C LEU A 265 -14.93 18.96 -1.88
N GLU A 266 -16.14 18.79 -1.39
CA GLU A 266 -16.87 19.82 -0.65
C GLU A 266 -16.48 19.74 0.83
N VAL A 267 -15.91 20.82 1.38
CA VAL A 267 -15.52 20.94 2.78
C VAL A 267 -16.49 21.90 3.47
N ASP A 268 -17.27 21.37 4.40
CA ASP A 268 -18.19 22.19 5.21
C ASP A 268 -17.43 22.91 6.30
N GLU A 269 -16.58 22.19 7.03
CA GLU A 269 -15.85 22.71 8.17
C GLU A 269 -14.35 22.45 8.02
N PHE A 270 -13.55 23.48 8.34
CA PHE A 270 -12.10 23.40 8.44
C PHE A 270 -11.69 24.20 9.67
N TYR A 271 -11.22 23.49 10.68
CA TYR A 271 -10.72 24.08 11.90
C TYR A 271 -9.41 23.40 12.26
N SER A 272 -8.35 24.18 12.41
CA SER A 272 -7.04 23.75 12.86
C SER A 272 -6.56 24.72 13.93
N ILE A 273 -5.94 24.20 14.97
CA ILE A 273 -5.35 25.01 16.04
C ILE A 273 -3.92 24.56 16.30
N ASP A 274 -3.01 25.52 16.36
CA ASP A 274 -1.63 25.27 16.76
C ASP A 274 -1.58 25.13 18.27
N HIS A 275 -1.49 23.88 18.73
CA HIS A 275 -1.35 23.56 20.14
C HIS A 275 0.15 23.67 20.53
N PRO A 276 0.53 24.24 21.69
CA PRO A 276 1.95 24.39 22.07
C PRO A 276 2.72 23.07 22.19
N GLY A 277 2.02 21.98 22.51
CA GLY A 277 2.58 20.63 22.48
C GLY A 277 2.77 20.03 21.08
N TYR A 278 2.51 20.81 20.02
CA TYR A 278 2.63 20.41 18.63
C TYR A 278 3.54 21.41 17.88
N GLN A 279 4.16 20.96 16.80
CA GLN A 279 4.99 21.88 16.00
C GLN A 279 4.10 22.99 15.41
N PRO A 280 4.53 24.26 15.44
CA PRO A 280 3.81 25.36 14.80
C PRO A 280 3.46 25.03 13.34
N GLY A 281 2.21 25.27 12.94
CA GLY A 281 1.68 24.89 11.64
C GLY A 281 1.48 23.38 11.42
N GLY A 282 1.86 22.52 12.36
CA GLY A 282 1.72 21.07 12.22
C GLY A 282 0.25 20.67 12.08
N SER A 283 -0.64 21.27 12.89
CA SER A 283 -2.05 20.91 12.94
C SER A 283 -2.74 21.17 11.59
N ILE A 284 -2.46 22.32 11.00
CA ILE A 284 -2.98 22.68 9.68
C ILE A 284 -2.40 21.80 8.58
N ARG A 285 -1.08 21.53 8.59
CA ARG A 285 -0.44 20.62 7.62
C ARG A 285 -1.07 19.23 7.65
N ASN A 286 -1.32 18.69 8.84
CA ASN A 286 -1.97 17.39 8.98
C ASN A 286 -3.40 17.38 8.43
N LEU A 287 -4.19 18.42 8.74
CA LEU A 287 -5.56 18.53 8.22
C LEU A 287 -5.58 18.68 6.69
N VAL A 288 -4.64 19.45 6.13
CA VAL A 288 -4.44 19.59 4.68
C VAL A 288 -4.07 18.26 4.04
N ASN A 289 -3.15 17.49 4.62
CA ASN A 289 -2.80 16.15 4.14
C ASN A 289 -4.02 15.23 4.06
N ILE A 290 -4.86 15.23 5.10
CA ILE A 290 -6.10 14.44 5.14
C ILE A 290 -7.05 14.86 4.02
N ILE A 291 -7.30 16.17 3.88
CA ILE A 291 -8.24 16.69 2.91
C ILE A 291 -7.77 16.42 1.47
N PHE A 292 -6.49 16.65 1.15
CA PHE A 292 -5.97 16.38 -0.18
C PHE A 292 -5.94 14.88 -0.52
N THR A 293 -5.55 14.03 0.43
CA THR A 293 -5.63 12.57 0.23
C THR A 293 -7.07 12.14 -0.07
N MET A 294 -8.04 12.63 0.69
CA MET A 294 -9.45 12.31 0.45
C MET A 294 -10.01 12.94 -0.84
N ALA A 295 -9.53 14.13 -1.23
CA ALA A 295 -9.92 14.76 -2.48
C ALA A 295 -9.51 13.88 -3.66
N ARG A 296 -8.26 13.38 -3.67
CA ARG A 296 -7.81 12.44 -4.69
C ARG A 296 -8.56 11.12 -4.61
N ASP A 297 -8.71 10.52 -3.43
CA ASP A 297 -9.39 9.22 -3.29
C ASP A 297 -10.82 9.26 -3.81
N PHE A 298 -11.51 10.40 -3.64
CA PHE A 298 -12.90 10.54 -4.06
C PHE A 298 -13.06 11.07 -5.48
N THR A 299 -12.18 11.95 -5.94
CA THR A 299 -12.37 12.72 -7.18
C THR A 299 -11.32 12.47 -8.25
N GLY A 300 -10.19 11.85 -7.90
CA GLY A 300 -9.01 11.75 -8.77
C GLY A 300 -8.29 13.08 -9.01
N PHE A 301 -8.75 14.16 -8.37
CA PHE A 301 -8.20 15.51 -8.45
C PHE A 301 -8.11 16.14 -7.05
N LEU A 302 -7.47 17.31 -6.96
CA LEU A 302 -7.35 18.10 -5.72
C LEU A 302 -8.24 19.35 -5.74
N ASN A 303 -9.35 19.30 -6.48
CA ASN A 303 -10.33 20.37 -6.50
C ASN A 303 -11.09 20.41 -5.16
N ILE A 304 -11.02 21.53 -4.44
CA ILE A 304 -11.71 21.71 -3.16
C ILE A 304 -12.66 22.90 -3.27
N MET A 305 -13.83 22.76 -2.65
CA MET A 305 -14.79 23.84 -2.46
C MET A 305 -15.21 23.93 -0.99
N PHE A 306 -14.97 25.07 -0.36
CA PHE A 306 -15.45 25.39 0.98
C PHE A 306 -16.88 25.94 0.91
N THR A 307 -17.75 25.46 1.78
CA THR A 307 -19.18 25.83 1.77
C THR A 307 -19.66 26.31 3.13
N ASP A 308 -20.69 27.16 3.12
CA ASP A 308 -21.34 27.62 4.34
C ASP A 308 -22.59 26.78 4.68
N GLU A 309 -23.03 26.85 5.94
CA GLU A 309 -24.22 26.16 6.41
C GLU A 309 -25.49 26.75 5.80
N ARG A 310 -26.40 25.87 5.36
CA ARG A 310 -27.68 26.29 4.79
C ARG A 310 -28.65 26.76 5.87
N LYS A 311 -28.82 28.08 5.95
CA LYS A 311 -29.82 28.71 6.83
C LYS A 311 -31.26 28.28 6.55
N ASP A 312 -31.56 27.79 5.35
CA ASP A 312 -32.92 27.54 4.86
C ASP A 312 -33.43 26.11 5.07
N GLY A 313 -32.60 25.15 5.46
CA GLY A 313 -32.99 23.75 5.72
C GLY A 313 -33.60 23.00 4.53
N ARG A 314 -33.76 23.65 3.35
CA ARG A 314 -34.39 23.09 2.15
C ARG A 314 -33.31 22.53 1.22
N GLY A 315 -33.57 21.34 0.72
CA GLY A 315 -32.65 20.49 -0.06
C GLY A 315 -32.35 20.98 -1.48
N SER A 316 -31.95 22.24 -1.67
CA SER A 316 -31.32 22.70 -2.93
C SER A 316 -30.16 21.78 -3.34
N LEU A 317 -29.77 21.82 -4.61
CA LEU A 317 -28.63 21.06 -5.14
C LEU A 317 -27.28 21.70 -4.75
N SER A 318 -27.15 23.03 -4.87
CA SER A 318 -25.94 23.78 -4.52
C SER A 318 -25.93 24.28 -3.06
N ARG A 319 -24.75 24.56 -2.52
CA ARG A 319 -24.57 25.33 -1.27
C ARG A 319 -24.03 26.72 -1.59
N PRO A 320 -24.18 27.71 -0.68
CA PRO A 320 -23.38 28.92 -0.78
C PRO A 320 -21.91 28.58 -0.53
N ALA A 321 -21.04 29.08 -1.39
CA ALA A 321 -19.60 28.98 -1.18
C ALA A 321 -19.16 29.90 -0.03
N ARG A 322 -18.10 29.50 0.68
CA ARG A 322 -17.45 30.27 1.74
C ARG A 322 -16.00 30.46 1.36
N SER A 323 -15.41 31.63 1.61
CA SER A 323 -13.98 31.86 1.35
C SER A 323 -13.09 30.77 1.95
N VAL A 324 -11.96 30.48 1.29
CA VAL A 324 -10.94 29.56 1.80
C VAL A 324 -10.52 30.02 3.21
N PRO A 325 -10.36 29.10 4.19
CA PRO A 325 -9.97 29.47 5.55
C PRO A 325 -8.69 30.31 5.58
N LYS A 326 -8.68 31.41 6.33
CA LYS A 326 -7.54 32.35 6.42
C LYS A 326 -6.21 31.65 6.74
N ALA A 327 -6.23 30.72 7.70
CA ALA A 327 -5.05 29.94 8.07
C ALA A 327 -4.49 29.12 6.90
N LEU A 328 -5.35 28.61 6.00
CA LEU A 328 -4.92 27.87 4.82
C LEU A 328 -4.34 28.81 3.73
N ILE A 329 -4.89 30.02 3.60
CA ILE A 329 -4.33 31.07 2.74
C ILE A 329 -2.95 31.50 3.26
N GLU A 330 -2.80 31.70 4.57
CA GLU A 330 -1.54 32.06 5.21
C GLU A 330 -0.49 30.95 5.05
N LEU A 331 -0.89 29.68 5.21
CA LEU A 331 -0.02 28.53 4.94
C LEU A 331 0.41 28.50 3.47
N ALA A 332 -0.50 28.73 2.52
CA ALA A 332 -0.16 28.77 1.10
C ALA A 332 0.81 29.92 0.78
N ALA A 333 0.54 31.11 1.31
CA ALA A 333 1.39 32.28 1.14
C ALA A 333 2.80 32.08 1.72
N HIS A 334 2.93 31.35 2.83
CA HIS A 334 4.23 30.96 3.40
C HIS A 334 5.10 30.18 2.41
N TYR A 335 4.50 29.39 1.53
CA TYR A 335 5.19 28.65 0.46
C TYR A 335 5.18 29.38 -0.89
N GLY A 336 4.78 30.66 -0.94
CA GLY A 336 4.71 31.44 -2.17
C GLY A 336 3.57 31.04 -3.12
N ILE A 337 2.53 30.37 -2.60
CA ILE A 337 1.39 29.90 -3.38
C ILE A 337 0.20 30.85 -3.14
N VAL A 338 -0.40 31.34 -4.23
CA VAL A 338 -1.57 32.21 -4.19
C VAL A 338 -2.79 31.43 -4.69
N PHE A 339 -3.88 31.46 -3.94
CA PHE A 339 -5.16 30.90 -4.38
C PHE A 339 -5.97 31.95 -5.13
N GLU A 340 -6.07 31.83 -6.45
CA GLU A 340 -6.74 32.80 -7.32
C GLU A 340 -8.21 32.97 -6.96
N LYS A 341 -8.86 31.89 -6.52
CA LYS A 341 -10.29 31.85 -6.17
C LYS A 341 -10.53 31.67 -4.67
N ALA A 342 -9.63 32.19 -3.84
CA ALA A 342 -9.75 32.14 -2.38
C ALA A 342 -11.09 32.71 -1.88
N ASN A 343 -11.52 33.85 -2.42
CA ASN A 343 -12.77 34.52 -2.03
C ASN A 343 -14.03 33.73 -2.41
N GLU A 344 -13.94 32.91 -3.48
CA GLU A 344 -15.02 32.01 -3.90
C GLU A 344 -14.99 30.67 -3.16
N GLY A 345 -14.04 30.46 -2.24
CA GLY A 345 -13.92 29.20 -1.52
C GLY A 345 -13.35 28.06 -2.32
N ARG A 346 -12.63 28.32 -3.41
CA ARG A 346 -12.15 27.28 -4.31
C ARG A 346 -10.64 27.18 -4.28
N ILE A 347 -10.15 25.94 -4.29
CA ILE A 347 -8.76 25.59 -4.57
C ILE A 347 -8.80 24.69 -5.80
N SER A 348 -8.12 25.11 -6.86
CA SER A 348 -7.97 24.32 -8.09
C SER A 348 -7.02 23.15 -7.86
N HIS A 349 -7.08 22.15 -8.74
CA HIS A 349 -6.18 21.00 -8.69
C HIS A 349 -4.69 21.41 -8.67
N GLN A 350 -4.26 22.35 -9.51
CA GLN A 350 -2.85 22.75 -9.60
C GLN A 350 -2.36 23.47 -8.33
N GLU A 351 -3.20 24.36 -7.77
CA GLU A 351 -2.92 25.02 -6.49
C GLU A 351 -2.84 23.99 -5.36
N GLY A 352 -3.76 23.00 -5.37
CA GLY A 352 -3.77 21.89 -4.42
C GLY A 352 -2.50 21.04 -4.50
N VAL A 353 -2.07 20.63 -5.70
CA VAL A 353 -0.84 19.84 -5.90
C VAL A 353 0.38 20.63 -5.43
N SER A 354 0.44 21.92 -5.79
CA SER A 354 1.56 22.78 -5.41
C SER A 354 1.67 22.91 -3.89
N LEU A 355 0.56 23.15 -3.20
CA LEU A 355 0.57 23.25 -1.74
C LEU A 355 0.88 21.90 -1.10
N PHE A 356 0.24 20.82 -1.56
CA PHE A 356 0.43 19.48 -1.01
C PHE A 356 1.90 19.05 -1.11
N PHE A 357 2.57 19.33 -2.22
CA PHE A 357 3.99 19.07 -2.38
C PHE A 357 4.87 20.01 -1.54
N ALA A 358 4.55 21.31 -1.50
CA ALA A 358 5.35 22.29 -0.77
C ALA A 358 5.39 22.03 0.75
N ILE A 359 4.27 21.59 1.35
CA ILE A 359 4.21 21.28 2.80
C ILE A 359 5.09 20.08 3.20
N LEU A 360 5.57 19.29 2.24
CA LEU A 360 6.58 18.27 2.51
C LEU A 360 7.92 18.90 2.88
N GLU A 361 8.21 20.14 2.47
CA GLU A 361 9.51 20.82 2.69
C GLU A 361 10.70 19.94 2.25
N MET A 362 10.60 19.35 1.06
CA MET A 362 11.66 18.50 0.50
C MET A 362 12.96 19.31 0.29
N PRO A 363 14.16 18.72 0.38
CA PRO A 363 15.39 19.39 -0.02
C PRO A 363 15.32 19.89 -1.47
N GLU A 364 15.94 21.04 -1.77
CA GLU A 364 15.89 21.68 -3.10
C GLU A 364 16.27 20.72 -4.23
N LYS A 365 17.39 20.01 -4.10
CA LYS A 365 17.84 19.00 -5.07
C LYS A 365 16.80 17.89 -5.29
N ALA A 366 16.11 17.45 -4.24
CA ALA A 366 15.04 16.46 -4.36
C ALA A 366 13.80 17.05 -5.05
N GLN A 367 13.47 18.33 -4.81
CA GLN A 367 12.40 19.04 -5.52
C GLN A 367 12.70 19.17 -7.01
N GLU A 368 13.93 19.54 -7.36
CA GLU A 368 14.42 19.62 -8.74
C GLU A 368 14.29 18.26 -9.42
N THR A 369 14.83 17.19 -8.83
CA THR A 369 14.71 15.84 -9.40
C THR A 369 13.23 15.44 -9.58
N ALA A 370 12.37 15.69 -8.59
CA ALA A 370 10.95 15.39 -8.69
C ALA A 370 10.28 16.18 -9.83
N ALA A 371 10.64 17.45 -10.02
CA ALA A 371 10.13 18.28 -11.11
C ALA A 371 10.59 17.77 -12.49
N ILE A 372 11.86 17.38 -12.64
CA ILE A 372 12.38 16.85 -13.91
C ILE A 372 11.69 15.51 -14.24
N LEU A 373 11.50 14.62 -13.24
CA LEU A 373 10.78 13.35 -13.44
C LEU A 373 9.30 13.55 -13.78
N GLU A 374 8.68 14.56 -13.20
CA GLU A 374 7.30 14.96 -13.50
C GLU A 374 7.17 15.50 -14.92
N GLU A 375 8.07 16.39 -15.34
CA GLU A 375 8.11 16.89 -16.72
C GLU A 375 8.35 15.77 -17.73
N ALA A 376 9.14 14.77 -17.35
CA ALA A 376 9.40 13.57 -18.15
C ALA A 376 8.25 12.55 -18.10
N GLY A 377 7.23 12.72 -17.25
CA GLY A 377 6.06 11.83 -17.16
C GLY A 377 6.30 10.51 -16.40
N TYR A 378 7.39 10.41 -15.64
CA TYR A 378 7.74 9.21 -14.86
C TYR A 378 7.26 9.26 -13.41
N LEU A 379 6.96 10.45 -12.92
CA LEU A 379 6.48 10.71 -11.57
C LEU A 379 5.41 11.81 -11.63
N ASN A 380 4.59 11.93 -10.58
CA ASN A 380 3.72 13.09 -10.38
C ASN A 380 3.88 13.51 -8.92
N LYS A 381 4.06 14.81 -8.66
CA LYS A 381 4.20 15.35 -7.31
C LYS A 381 3.02 14.97 -6.41
N GLU A 382 1.81 14.96 -6.94
CA GLU A 382 0.60 14.51 -6.24
C GLU A 382 0.77 13.11 -5.64
N MET A 383 1.21 12.17 -6.48
CA MET A 383 1.43 10.77 -6.10
C MET A 383 2.61 10.61 -5.15
N LEU A 384 3.67 11.39 -5.34
CA LEU A 384 4.81 11.41 -4.43
C LEU A 384 4.38 11.84 -3.02
N THR A 385 3.56 12.88 -2.93
CA THR A 385 3.04 13.37 -1.66
C THR A 385 2.10 12.38 -1.00
N GLU A 386 1.21 11.75 -1.76
CA GLU A 386 0.30 10.73 -1.25
C GLU A 386 1.04 9.51 -0.68
N VAL A 387 2.09 9.06 -1.36
CA VAL A 387 2.96 7.96 -0.91
C VAL A 387 3.60 8.27 0.45
N ILE A 388 3.97 9.55 0.68
CA ILE A 388 4.50 10.02 1.96
C ILE A 388 3.39 10.14 3.00
N ALA A 389 2.24 10.73 2.63
CA ALA A 389 1.11 10.95 3.53
C ALA A 389 0.51 9.63 4.07
N VAL A 390 0.45 8.59 3.23
CA VAL A 390 0.00 7.23 3.60
C VAL A 390 1.06 6.47 4.41
N GLY A 391 2.28 7.01 4.53
CA GLY A 391 3.38 6.42 5.29
C GLY A 391 3.95 5.16 4.64
N ILE A 392 3.89 5.05 3.30
CA ILE A 392 4.60 3.97 2.58
C ILE A 392 6.11 4.24 2.66
N TRP A 393 6.50 5.48 2.36
CA TRP A 393 7.85 6.00 2.55
C TRP A 393 7.79 7.25 3.43
N SER A 394 8.80 7.50 4.26
CA SER A 394 8.93 8.79 4.95
C SER A 394 9.47 9.86 4.01
N LYS A 395 9.28 11.13 4.37
CA LYS A 395 9.83 12.28 3.64
C LYS A 395 11.34 12.12 3.41
N GLU A 396 12.08 11.76 4.45
CA GLU A 396 13.54 11.61 4.41
C GLU A 396 13.96 10.41 3.54
N GLU A 397 13.20 9.31 3.59
CA GLU A 397 13.38 8.15 2.71
C GLU A 397 13.24 8.55 1.24
N VAL A 398 12.17 9.28 0.90
CA VAL A 398 11.91 9.76 -0.46
C VAL A 398 12.96 10.76 -0.92
N ALA A 399 13.36 11.71 -0.07
CA ALA A 399 14.36 12.72 -0.40
C ALA A 399 15.70 12.06 -0.75
N TRP A 400 16.15 11.10 0.07
CA TRP A 400 17.38 10.37 -0.21
C TRP A 400 17.27 9.54 -1.49
N LEU A 401 16.13 8.89 -1.75
CA LEU A 401 15.92 8.15 -2.99
C LEU A 401 16.03 9.07 -4.20
N LEU A 402 15.33 10.21 -4.21
CA LEU A 402 15.37 11.20 -5.30
C LEU A 402 16.78 11.74 -5.56
N GLU A 403 17.62 11.85 -4.52
CA GLU A 403 18.97 12.37 -4.69
C GLU A 403 19.98 11.32 -5.17
N ASN A 404 19.77 10.03 -4.86
CA ASN A 404 20.82 9.00 -4.97
C ASN A 404 20.46 7.81 -5.85
N ALA A 405 19.18 7.44 -5.93
CA ALA A 405 18.77 6.32 -6.78
C ALA A 405 18.97 6.70 -8.25
N SER A 406 19.47 5.76 -9.05
CA SER A 406 19.49 5.87 -10.51
C SER A 406 18.07 6.12 -11.06
N ARG A 407 17.09 5.45 -10.42
CA ARG A 407 15.67 5.40 -10.78
C ARG A 407 14.77 5.54 -9.56
N PRO A 408 14.74 6.74 -8.94
CA PRO A 408 13.97 6.95 -7.71
C PRO A 408 12.48 6.69 -7.90
N GLU A 409 11.93 7.01 -9.06
CA GLU A 409 10.53 6.74 -9.41
C GLU A 409 10.20 5.25 -9.28
N ALA A 410 11.15 4.38 -9.65
CA ALA A 410 10.93 2.95 -9.66
C ALA A 410 10.87 2.37 -8.26
N VAL A 411 11.69 2.87 -7.34
CA VAL A 411 11.67 2.47 -5.92
C VAL A 411 10.46 3.06 -5.22
N ILE A 412 10.21 4.36 -5.39
CA ILE A 412 9.18 5.10 -4.65
C ILE A 412 7.78 4.62 -5.07
N LEU A 413 7.52 4.54 -6.38
CA LEU A 413 6.21 4.19 -6.95
C LEU A 413 6.10 2.70 -7.28
N GLY A 414 7.20 1.95 -7.15
CA GLY A 414 7.23 0.54 -7.49
C GLY A 414 7.05 0.27 -8.97
N THR A 415 7.49 1.13 -9.90
CA THR A 415 7.25 0.92 -11.35
C THR A 415 8.00 -0.28 -11.91
N ASP A 416 9.09 -0.69 -11.28
CA ASP A 416 9.85 -1.87 -11.69
C ASP A 416 9.21 -3.16 -11.20
N SER A 417 8.91 -4.03 -12.15
CA SER A 417 8.31 -5.32 -11.88
C SER A 417 9.38 -6.41 -11.75
N ALA A 418 9.05 -7.45 -11.00
CA ALA A 418 9.91 -8.62 -10.81
C ALA A 418 10.32 -9.29 -12.14
N GLU A 419 9.49 -9.17 -13.18
CA GLU A 419 9.76 -9.68 -14.52
C GLU A 419 10.91 -8.96 -15.24
N SER A 420 11.24 -7.73 -14.81
CA SER A 420 12.45 -7.04 -15.26
C SER A 420 13.52 -7.13 -14.17
N ARG A 421 14.03 -8.36 -13.96
CA ARG A 421 14.80 -8.72 -12.76
C ARG A 421 16.00 -7.80 -12.49
N VAL A 422 16.75 -7.41 -13.52
CA VAL A 422 17.95 -6.57 -13.37
C VAL A 422 17.58 -5.15 -12.90
N LEU A 423 16.58 -4.53 -13.53
CA LEU A 423 16.06 -3.21 -13.15
C LEU A 423 15.46 -3.26 -11.73
N HIS A 424 14.68 -4.30 -11.46
CA HIS A 424 14.06 -4.51 -10.16
C HIS A 424 15.09 -4.68 -9.05
N ASN A 425 16.16 -5.43 -9.28
CA ASN A 425 17.22 -5.64 -8.29
C ASN A 425 17.97 -4.34 -7.96
N ASP A 426 18.19 -3.46 -8.95
CA ASP A 426 18.73 -2.13 -8.68
C ASP A 426 17.80 -1.33 -7.75
N SER A 427 16.50 -1.30 -8.05
CA SER A 427 15.49 -0.68 -7.19
C SER A 427 15.51 -1.24 -5.76
N LEU A 428 15.64 -2.56 -5.60
CA LEU A 428 15.74 -3.20 -4.30
C LEU A 428 16.99 -2.77 -3.53
N ASN A 429 18.14 -2.62 -4.18
CA ASN A 429 19.38 -2.21 -3.51
C ASN A 429 19.25 -0.83 -2.85
N TYR A 430 18.69 0.15 -3.56
CA TYR A 430 18.42 1.48 -2.98
C TYR A 430 17.34 1.44 -1.89
N GLY A 431 16.26 0.68 -2.11
CA GLY A 431 15.21 0.52 -1.09
C GLY A 431 15.73 -0.11 0.21
N LYS A 432 16.61 -1.12 0.11
CA LYS A 432 17.23 -1.76 1.28
C LYS A 432 18.12 -0.77 2.05
N SER A 433 18.92 0.02 1.33
CA SER A 433 19.82 1.02 1.94
C SER A 433 19.04 2.01 2.82
N VAL A 434 17.96 2.56 2.27
CA VAL A 434 17.06 3.48 2.98
C VAL A 434 16.40 2.82 4.18
N LEU A 435 15.86 1.60 4.00
CA LEU A 435 15.19 0.87 5.06
C LEU A 435 16.14 0.55 6.23
N MET A 436 17.38 0.18 5.95
CA MET A 436 18.40 -0.07 6.97
C MET A 436 18.77 1.20 7.75
N ALA A 437 18.94 2.34 7.07
CA ALA A 437 19.19 3.61 7.73
C ALA A 437 18.01 4.01 8.63
N LYS A 438 16.77 3.79 8.18
CA LYS A 438 15.57 4.01 8.99
C LYS A 438 15.49 3.10 10.20
N ARG A 439 15.85 1.82 10.03
CA ARG A 439 15.92 0.83 11.12
C ARG A 439 16.96 1.23 12.16
N LEU A 440 18.11 1.79 11.76
CA LEU A 440 19.10 2.34 12.68
C LEU A 440 18.48 3.46 13.53
N GLN A 441 17.80 4.43 12.90
CA GLN A 441 17.09 5.49 13.62
C GLN A 441 16.07 4.91 14.61
N GLN A 442 15.27 3.93 14.19
CA GLN A 442 14.27 3.28 15.05
C GLN A 442 14.89 2.54 16.24
N ARG A 443 16.05 1.92 16.05
CA ARG A 443 16.77 1.24 17.13
C ARG A 443 17.29 2.23 18.15
N VAL A 444 17.92 3.31 17.69
CA VAL A 444 18.40 4.41 18.55
C VAL A 444 17.25 5.06 19.30
N LEU A 445 16.13 5.33 18.62
CA LEU A 445 14.90 5.80 19.25
C LEU A 445 14.42 4.88 20.37
N THR A 446 14.41 3.56 20.12
CA THR A 446 13.95 2.57 21.11
C THR A 446 14.84 2.55 22.36
N GLU A 447 16.15 2.74 22.18
CA GLU A 447 17.11 2.82 23.29
C GLU A 447 16.91 4.10 24.11
N ILE A 448 16.89 5.25 23.44
CA ILE A 448 16.71 6.57 24.08
C ILE A 448 15.39 6.63 24.86
N THR A 449 14.34 6.02 24.32
CA THR A 449 13.03 6.01 24.96
C THR A 449 12.80 4.76 25.82
N GLY A 450 13.79 3.94 26.16
CA GLY A 450 13.60 2.79 27.05
C GLY A 450 12.45 1.83 26.65
N GLY A 451 12.12 1.75 25.35
CA GLY A 451 11.00 0.94 24.85
C GLY A 451 9.60 1.57 24.90
N PHE A 452 9.46 2.86 25.23
CA PHE A 452 8.21 3.64 25.21
C PHE A 452 7.47 3.63 23.84
N SER A 453 6.23 4.14 23.85
CA SER A 453 5.30 4.08 22.70
C SER A 453 5.85 4.83 21.48
N SER A 454 5.28 4.60 20.29
CA SER A 454 5.67 5.30 19.06
C SER A 454 5.53 6.83 19.16
N GLU A 455 4.57 7.31 19.95
CA GLU A 455 4.29 8.74 20.13
C GLU A 455 5.35 9.41 21.01
N GLU A 456 5.82 8.71 22.06
CA GLU A 456 6.91 9.18 22.93
C GLU A 456 8.27 9.18 22.20
N ARG A 457 8.37 8.49 21.05
CA ARG A 457 9.59 8.48 20.21
C ARG A 457 9.76 9.75 19.38
N GLU A 458 8.68 10.40 18.95
CA GLU A 458 8.79 11.60 18.10
C GLU A 458 9.38 12.80 18.84
N THR A 459 9.18 12.89 20.16
CA THR A 459 9.72 13.98 20.98
C THR A 459 11.19 13.81 21.35
N SER A 460 11.77 12.63 21.14
CA SER A 460 13.15 12.33 21.52
C SER A 460 14.21 13.12 20.74
N GLY A 461 13.82 13.81 19.67
CA GLY A 461 14.72 14.63 18.84
C GLY A 461 15.70 13.83 17.98
N CYS A 462 15.56 12.51 17.88
CA CYS A 462 16.40 11.68 17.00
C CYS A 462 15.95 11.79 15.55
N ARG A 463 16.76 12.45 14.72
CA ARG A 463 16.48 12.74 13.30
C ARG A 463 17.53 12.12 12.40
N LEU A 464 17.09 11.61 11.25
CA LEU A 464 17.93 11.09 10.19
C LEU A 464 17.76 12.02 8.97
N GLN A 465 18.80 12.74 8.58
CA GLN A 465 18.75 13.71 7.47
C GLN A 465 19.58 13.20 6.27
N PRO A 466 19.05 13.22 5.04
CA PRO A 466 19.83 12.95 3.83
C PRO A 466 20.98 13.96 3.65
N CYS A 467 22.16 13.49 3.23
CA CYS A 467 23.32 14.33 2.90
C CYS A 467 24.09 13.69 1.73
N GLY A 468 23.62 13.93 0.51
CA GLY A 468 24.11 13.18 -0.66
C GLY A 468 23.88 11.68 -0.46
N GLU A 469 24.90 10.86 -0.74
CA GLU A 469 24.82 9.40 -0.57
C GLU A 469 24.82 8.94 0.89
N PHE A 470 24.99 9.87 1.83
CA PHE A 470 25.10 9.61 3.26
C PHE A 470 23.84 10.06 4.00
N TRP A 471 23.76 9.68 5.27
CA TRP A 471 22.80 10.21 6.22
C TRP A 471 23.52 10.86 7.38
N ILE A 472 22.92 11.90 7.95
CA ILE A 472 23.34 12.47 9.22
C ILE A 472 22.31 12.08 10.27
N LEU A 473 22.72 11.24 11.21
CA LEU A 473 21.94 10.92 12.39
C LEU A 473 22.32 11.91 13.51
N ARG A 474 21.33 12.61 14.05
CA ARG A 474 21.49 13.48 15.24
C ARG A 474 20.44 13.08 16.29
N SER A 475 20.80 13.11 17.57
CA SER A 475 19.89 12.86 18.68
C SER A 475 19.97 13.98 19.71
N ALA A 476 18.86 14.34 20.36
CA ALA A 476 18.89 15.30 21.47
C ALA A 476 19.33 14.68 22.81
N LYS A 477 19.41 13.35 22.86
CA LYS A 477 19.83 12.57 24.05
C LYS A 477 21.01 11.68 23.70
N GLU A 478 21.82 11.39 24.71
CA GLU A 478 22.92 10.42 24.60
C GLU A 478 22.35 9.03 24.23
N PHE A 479 23.08 8.29 23.40
CA PHE A 479 22.77 6.90 23.07
C PHE A 479 24.03 6.14 22.71
N ASN A 480 23.99 4.81 22.75
CA ASN A 480 25.11 4.00 22.25
C ASN A 480 24.85 3.55 20.81
N LEU A 481 25.88 3.52 19.98
CA LEU A 481 25.74 2.96 18.63
C LEU A 481 25.31 1.48 18.73
N PRO A 482 24.16 1.09 18.14
CA PRO A 482 23.69 -0.28 18.22
C PRO A 482 24.37 -1.17 17.17
N TRP A 483 24.27 -2.48 17.36
CA TRP A 483 24.70 -3.49 16.36
C TRP A 483 26.19 -3.53 16.05
N LEU A 484 27.03 -3.12 17.01
CA LEU A 484 28.45 -3.44 17.01
C LEU A 484 28.63 -4.97 17.08
N MET A 485 29.65 -5.51 16.42
CA MET A 485 29.91 -6.96 16.45
C MET A 485 30.44 -7.41 17.82
N ASP A 486 31.24 -6.57 18.49
CA ASP A 486 31.48 -6.73 19.92
C ASP A 486 30.31 -6.14 20.70
N ARG A 487 29.50 -7.02 21.32
CA ARG A 487 28.30 -6.62 22.06
C ARG A 487 28.62 -5.97 23.40
N GLU A 488 29.83 -6.14 23.91
CA GLU A 488 30.28 -5.53 25.17
C GLU A 488 30.78 -4.11 24.93
N GLU A 489 31.29 -3.82 23.73
CA GLU A 489 31.70 -2.48 23.33
C GLU A 489 30.50 -1.52 23.29
N LYS A 490 30.63 -0.38 23.96
CA LYS A 490 29.66 0.70 23.97
C LYS A 490 30.32 1.95 23.43
N ILE A 491 29.78 2.46 22.32
CA ILE A 491 30.24 3.71 21.72
C ILE A 491 29.18 4.77 22.01
N PRO A 492 29.36 5.59 23.07
CA PRO A 492 28.41 6.65 23.38
C PRO A 492 28.45 7.71 22.28
N VAL A 493 27.30 8.28 21.96
CA VAL A 493 27.11 9.41 21.07
C VAL A 493 26.48 10.52 21.90
N GLU A 494 27.18 11.64 22.01
CA GLU A 494 26.79 12.75 22.87
C GLU A 494 25.51 13.44 22.34
N PRO A 495 24.73 14.10 23.20
CA PRO A 495 23.62 14.94 22.75
C PRO A 495 24.04 15.92 21.65
N LYS A 496 23.26 15.98 20.57
CA LYS A 496 23.46 16.80 19.36
C LYS A 496 24.70 16.43 18.54
N GLU A 497 25.50 15.44 18.94
CA GLU A 497 26.61 14.95 18.13
C GLU A 497 26.09 14.37 16.82
N GLN A 498 26.82 14.65 15.74
CA GLN A 498 26.50 14.16 14.40
C GLN A 498 27.15 12.80 14.19
N VAL A 499 26.38 11.83 13.70
CA VAL A 499 26.91 10.56 13.20
C VAL A 499 26.68 10.49 11.71
N LEU A 500 27.76 10.39 10.94
CA LEU A 500 27.70 10.18 9.50
C LEU A 500 27.42 8.70 9.22
N VAL A 501 26.33 8.38 8.53
CA VAL A 501 25.90 7.01 8.27
C VAL A 501 25.95 6.74 6.77
N LEU A 502 26.65 5.68 6.37
CA LEU A 502 26.56 5.12 5.03
C LEU A 502 25.91 3.74 5.12
N SER A 503 24.75 3.58 4.48
CA SER A 503 24.00 2.32 4.49
C SER A 503 24.18 1.61 3.15
N ARG A 504 24.82 0.44 3.15
CA ARG A 504 25.13 -0.30 1.92
C ARG A 504 24.85 -1.80 2.08
N PRO A 505 23.58 -2.23 2.19
CA PRO A 505 23.26 -3.64 2.06
C PRO A 505 23.79 -4.20 0.74
N LYS A 506 24.37 -5.40 0.78
CA LYS A 506 24.90 -6.07 -0.41
C LYS A 506 24.77 -7.59 -0.25
N ILE A 507 24.46 -8.25 -1.36
CA ILE A 507 24.56 -9.71 -1.45
C ILE A 507 26.03 -10.10 -1.39
N ILE A 508 26.37 -11.00 -0.49
CA ILE A 508 27.74 -11.47 -0.28
C ILE A 508 28.27 -12.14 -1.55
N SER A 509 29.42 -11.66 -2.00
CA SER A 509 30.19 -12.24 -3.11
C SER A 509 31.34 -13.08 -2.55
N SER A 510 32.51 -13.09 -3.20
CA SER A 510 33.71 -13.69 -2.62
C SER A 510 34.25 -12.87 -1.45
N ARG A 511 34.82 -13.56 -0.45
CA ARG A 511 35.68 -13.03 0.62
C ARG A 511 36.49 -11.80 0.22
N GLU A 512 37.41 -11.93 -0.75
CA GLU A 512 38.37 -10.87 -1.08
C GLU A 512 37.67 -9.63 -1.66
N LYS A 513 36.68 -9.82 -2.54
CA LYS A 513 35.87 -8.72 -3.08
C LYS A 513 35.01 -8.04 -2.03
N ASN A 514 34.46 -8.80 -1.09
CA ASN A 514 33.67 -8.25 0.00
C ASN A 514 34.55 -7.40 0.92
N GLN A 515 35.74 -7.90 1.28
CA GLN A 515 36.73 -7.16 2.05
C GLN A 515 37.15 -5.88 1.33
N GLN A 516 37.57 -5.97 0.06
CA GLN A 516 37.98 -4.81 -0.73
C GLN A 516 36.85 -3.77 -0.80
N TRP A 517 35.62 -4.22 -1.08
CA TRP A 517 34.46 -3.34 -1.17
C TRP A 517 34.12 -2.69 0.19
N ILE A 518 34.27 -3.40 1.32
CA ILE A 518 34.12 -2.80 2.65
C ILE A 518 35.21 -1.74 2.88
N GLU A 519 36.47 -2.04 2.55
CA GLU A 519 37.60 -1.11 2.70
C GLU A 519 37.43 0.16 1.85
N GLU A 520 36.94 0.04 0.61
CA GLU A 520 36.59 1.17 -0.26
C GLU A 520 35.51 2.06 0.36
N ASN A 521 34.45 1.47 0.94
CA ASN A 521 33.39 2.24 1.61
C ASN A 521 33.85 2.87 2.92
N ILE A 522 34.78 2.23 3.65
CA ILE A 522 35.45 2.84 4.81
C ILE A 522 36.28 4.05 4.38
N ALA A 523 37.04 3.94 3.28
CA ALA A 523 37.82 5.05 2.75
C ALA A 523 36.93 6.23 2.33
N LEU A 524 35.84 5.94 1.62
CA LEU A 524 34.83 6.93 1.23
C LEU A 524 34.21 7.64 2.44
N LEU A 525 33.84 6.88 3.48
CA LEU A 525 33.35 7.45 4.74
C LEU A 525 34.40 8.31 5.43
N ALA A 526 35.67 7.89 5.46
CA ALA A 526 36.75 8.64 6.09
C ALA A 526 36.97 10.00 5.42
N GLU A 527 36.93 10.02 4.08
CA GLU A 527 37.03 11.24 3.29
C GLU A 527 35.86 12.18 3.60
N LYS A 528 34.62 11.70 3.50
CA LYS A 528 33.43 12.53 3.73
C LYS A 528 33.32 13.01 5.18
N LYS A 529 33.69 12.17 6.14
CA LYS A 529 33.78 12.50 7.56
C LYS A 529 34.74 13.68 7.79
N LYS A 530 35.90 13.66 7.14
CA LYS A 530 36.89 14.75 7.20
C LYS A 530 36.37 16.02 6.54
N GLU A 531 35.72 15.91 5.38
CA GLU A 531 35.10 17.03 4.67
C GLU A 531 34.06 17.76 5.54
N LEU A 532 33.19 17.00 6.24
CA LEU A 532 32.11 17.55 7.05
C LEU A 532 32.51 17.89 8.49
N GLY A 533 33.74 17.59 8.90
CA GLY A 533 34.20 17.80 10.29
C GLY A 533 33.41 16.99 11.33
N ILE A 534 32.96 15.78 10.97
CA ILE A 534 32.17 14.91 11.86
C ILE A 534 33.09 13.94 12.61
N ASN A 535 32.86 13.75 13.92
CA ASN A 535 33.73 12.92 14.75
C ASN A 535 33.48 11.42 14.62
N LYS A 536 32.21 11.00 14.41
CA LYS A 536 31.81 9.60 14.34
C LYS A 536 31.14 9.28 13.01
N ALA A 537 31.53 8.16 12.41
CA ALA A 537 30.92 7.66 11.20
C ALA A 537 30.62 6.18 11.32
N CYS A 538 29.60 5.68 10.63
CA CYS A 538 29.29 4.26 10.61
C CYS A 538 28.91 3.75 9.21
N LEU A 539 29.36 2.53 8.93
CA LEU A 539 29.00 1.75 7.75
C LEU A 539 27.99 0.68 8.19
N VAL A 540 26.76 0.77 7.70
CA VAL A 540 25.69 -0.19 8.02
C VAL A 540 25.64 -1.27 6.94
N LEU A 541 25.89 -2.52 7.35
CA LEU A 541 25.93 -3.71 6.50
C LEU A 541 24.84 -4.70 6.93
N ASN A 542 24.32 -5.52 6.02
CA ASN A 542 23.34 -6.56 6.35
C ASN A 542 23.95 -7.68 7.20
N TYR A 543 23.10 -8.38 7.96
CA TYR A 543 23.54 -9.45 8.88
C TYR A 543 24.37 -10.54 8.21
N ASP A 544 24.14 -10.76 6.90
CA ASP A 544 24.77 -11.86 6.17
C ASP A 544 26.30 -11.81 6.29
N PHE A 545 26.92 -10.61 6.42
CA PHE A 545 28.38 -10.44 6.48
C PHE A 545 29.03 -11.05 7.73
N ILE A 546 28.24 -11.28 8.77
CA ILE A 546 28.70 -11.89 10.02
C ILE A 546 27.96 -13.19 10.31
N SER A 547 27.06 -13.60 9.41
CA SER A 547 26.32 -14.84 9.57
C SER A 547 27.23 -16.03 9.21
N PRO A 548 27.36 -17.02 10.10
CA PRO A 548 28.12 -18.24 9.80
C PRO A 548 27.50 -19.05 8.65
N ASP A 549 26.26 -18.73 8.25
CA ASP A 549 25.59 -19.39 7.13
C ASP A 549 26.05 -18.88 5.76
N PHE A 550 26.67 -17.69 5.71
CA PHE A 550 26.99 -17.00 4.45
C PHE A 550 28.44 -16.53 4.33
N ASP A 551 29.08 -16.15 5.43
CA ASP A 551 30.51 -15.84 5.48
C ASP A 551 31.28 -16.91 6.25
N GLN A 552 32.32 -17.45 5.62
CA GLN A 552 33.13 -18.55 6.15
C GLN A 552 34.21 -18.07 7.13
N ASN A 553 34.50 -16.76 7.23
CA ASN A 553 35.38 -16.25 8.28
C ASN A 553 34.99 -14.85 8.82
N PRO A 554 34.03 -14.76 9.78
CA PRO A 554 33.67 -13.50 10.44
C PRO A 554 34.84 -12.81 11.17
N GLN A 555 35.95 -13.51 11.43
CA GLN A 555 37.16 -12.91 12.03
C GLN A 555 37.86 -11.93 11.08
N GLU A 556 37.79 -12.15 9.77
CA GLU A 556 38.41 -11.23 8.80
C GLU A 556 37.58 -9.95 8.66
N VAL A 557 36.25 -10.04 8.73
CA VAL A 557 35.37 -8.88 8.86
C VAL A 557 35.62 -8.14 10.19
N LEU A 558 35.82 -8.87 11.29
CA LEU A 558 36.21 -8.29 12.58
C LEU A 558 37.56 -7.56 12.51
N ALA A 559 38.55 -8.12 11.81
CA ALA A 559 39.85 -7.46 11.62
C ALA A 559 39.71 -6.13 10.84
N VAL A 560 38.89 -6.12 9.78
CA VAL A 560 38.56 -4.89 9.03
C VAL A 560 37.82 -3.90 9.93
N ALA A 561 36.85 -4.36 10.73
CA ALA A 561 36.12 -3.52 11.68
C ALA A 561 37.07 -2.88 12.71
N GLN A 562 37.98 -3.65 13.31
CA GLN A 562 38.98 -3.16 14.26
C GLN A 562 39.92 -2.12 13.62
N LYS A 563 40.29 -2.31 12.35
CA LYS A 563 41.08 -1.31 11.59
C LYS A 563 40.26 -0.04 11.33
N ALA A 564 38.98 -0.16 10.99
CA ALA A 564 38.07 0.97 10.75
C ALA A 564 37.87 1.82 12.01
N VAL A 565 37.74 1.18 13.18
CA VAL A 565 37.56 1.86 14.48
C VAL A 565 38.71 2.81 14.78
N LYS A 566 39.95 2.48 14.39
CA LYS A 566 41.12 3.37 14.52
C LYS A 566 40.98 4.68 13.74
N SER A 567 40.11 4.71 12.73
CA SER A 567 39.77 5.91 11.93
C SER A 567 38.48 6.59 12.42
N GLY A 568 37.90 6.11 13.53
CA GLY A 568 36.60 6.52 14.06
C GLY A 568 35.44 6.19 13.12
N ILE A 569 35.53 5.03 12.45
CA ILE A 569 34.47 4.46 11.60
C ILE A 569 34.02 3.14 12.21
N TYR A 570 32.72 2.99 12.44
CA TYR A 570 32.13 1.83 13.10
C TYR A 570 31.32 0.99 12.11
N LEU A 571 31.51 -0.33 12.10
CA LEU A 571 30.73 -1.24 11.25
C LEU A 571 29.54 -1.76 12.06
N LEU A 572 28.33 -1.57 11.53
CA LEU A 572 27.08 -1.97 12.18
C LEU A 572 26.40 -3.09 11.40
N PHE A 573 25.99 -4.15 12.10
CA PHE A 573 25.37 -5.34 11.50
C PHE A 573 23.98 -5.60 12.12
N PRO A 574 22.92 -4.89 11.69
CA PRO A 574 21.54 -5.24 12.05
C PRO A 574 21.25 -6.72 11.78
N TYR A 575 20.31 -7.29 12.54
CA TYR A 575 19.89 -8.69 12.40
C TYR A 575 19.09 -9.00 11.12
N ASP A 576 18.78 -7.97 10.33
CA ASP A 576 18.01 -8.10 9.11
C ASP A 576 18.90 -8.61 7.95
N ARG A 577 18.49 -9.74 7.37
CA ARG A 577 19.13 -10.32 6.19
C ARG A 577 18.70 -9.61 4.91
N CYS A 578 19.48 -9.74 3.84
CA CYS A 578 19.13 -9.13 2.55
C CYS A 578 17.76 -9.56 2.03
N ASP A 579 17.41 -10.85 2.14
CA ASP A 579 16.14 -11.40 1.66
C ASP A 579 14.92 -10.85 2.43
N GLN A 580 15.07 -10.65 3.74
CA GLN A 580 14.03 -10.04 4.57
C GLN A 580 13.83 -8.56 4.22
N LEU A 581 14.92 -7.84 3.92
CA LEU A 581 14.83 -6.45 3.50
C LEU A 581 14.19 -6.33 2.11
N ASP A 582 14.52 -7.24 1.18
CA ASP A 582 13.89 -7.29 -0.16
C ASP A 582 12.36 -7.40 -0.04
N LEU A 583 11.85 -8.32 0.79
CA LEU A 583 10.40 -8.48 1.01
C LEU A 583 9.71 -7.22 1.53
N LEU A 584 10.37 -6.47 2.42
CA LEU A 584 9.81 -5.24 2.98
C LEU A 584 9.81 -4.10 1.95
N VAL A 585 10.85 -4.01 1.12
CA VAL A 585 10.92 -3.05 0.03
C VAL A 585 9.89 -3.38 -1.04
N GLU A 586 9.77 -4.64 -1.44
CA GLU A 586 8.75 -5.11 -2.38
C GLU A 586 7.34 -4.83 -1.87
N GLU A 587 7.08 -5.03 -0.58
CA GLU A 587 5.79 -4.69 0.04
C GLU A 587 5.48 -3.19 -0.11
N LYS A 588 6.45 -2.32 0.18
CA LYS A 588 6.30 -0.86 0.00
C LYS A 588 6.08 -0.50 -1.48
N MET A 589 6.92 -1.01 -2.38
CA MET A 589 6.79 -0.81 -3.83
C MET A 589 5.42 -1.28 -4.34
N ARG A 590 4.95 -2.44 -3.89
CA ARG A 590 3.65 -3.00 -4.25
C ARG A 590 2.50 -2.15 -3.73
N ARG A 591 2.59 -1.66 -2.49
CA ARG A 591 1.58 -0.73 -1.94
C ARG A 591 1.54 0.56 -2.73
N ALA A 592 2.69 1.13 -3.09
CA ALA A 592 2.75 2.34 -3.91
C ALA A 592 2.18 2.12 -5.33
N ARG A 593 2.55 1.00 -5.98
CA ARG A 593 2.06 0.63 -7.31
C ARG A 593 0.53 0.49 -7.38
N ARG A 594 -0.10 0.03 -6.30
CA ARG A 594 -1.57 -0.10 -6.21
C ARG A 594 -2.30 1.24 -6.19
N MET A 595 -1.61 2.33 -5.86
CA MET A 595 -2.22 3.65 -5.85
C MET A 595 -2.34 4.23 -7.26
N ARG A 596 -1.30 4.03 -8.10
CA ARG A 596 -1.31 4.40 -9.52
C ARG A 596 -0.17 3.69 -10.24
N LYS A 597 -0.41 3.27 -11.50
CA LYS A 597 0.64 2.72 -12.36
C LYS A 597 1.32 3.82 -13.15
N PHE A 598 2.65 3.87 -13.06
CA PHE A 598 3.49 4.71 -13.91
C PHE A 598 4.31 3.83 -14.85
N PRO A 599 4.66 4.34 -16.05
CA PRO A 599 5.53 3.62 -16.95
C PRO A 599 6.91 3.44 -16.30
N SER A 600 7.48 2.24 -16.43
CA SER A 600 8.87 2.01 -16.02
C SER A 600 9.80 2.69 -17.02
N ARG A 601 10.68 3.57 -16.53
CA ARG A 601 11.74 4.20 -17.32
C ARG A 601 12.75 3.16 -17.79
N LYS A 602 13.03 3.10 -19.09
CA LYS A 602 14.15 2.32 -19.64
C LYS A 602 15.45 3.11 -19.52
N ALA A 603 15.94 3.31 -18.29
CA ALA A 603 17.22 3.97 -18.06
C ALA A 603 18.37 2.97 -18.13
N SER A 604 19.54 3.45 -18.55
CA SER A 604 20.76 2.65 -18.47
C SER A 604 21.19 2.42 -17.03
N LEU A 605 21.82 1.28 -16.79
CA LEU A 605 22.46 0.96 -15.51
C LEU A 605 23.89 0.51 -15.77
N ASP A 606 24.75 0.71 -14.79
CA ASP A 606 25.98 -0.06 -14.74
C ASP A 606 25.63 -1.52 -14.42
N MET A 607 26.16 -2.45 -15.19
CA MET A 607 25.89 -3.88 -15.01
C MET A 607 27.20 -4.67 -14.96
N GLN A 608 27.13 -5.82 -14.30
CA GLN A 608 28.22 -6.79 -14.27
C GLN A 608 27.74 -8.07 -14.94
N MET A 609 28.51 -8.55 -15.90
CA MET A 609 28.33 -9.85 -16.51
C MET A 609 29.32 -10.84 -15.90
N ILE A 610 28.79 -11.77 -15.12
CA ILE A 610 29.54 -12.84 -14.46
C ILE A 610 29.52 -14.06 -15.38
N LEU A 611 30.67 -14.43 -15.94
CA LEU A 611 30.77 -15.63 -16.79
C LEU A 611 30.81 -16.89 -15.92
N VAL A 612 29.92 -17.84 -16.20
CA VAL A 612 29.79 -19.11 -15.49
C VAL A 612 30.11 -20.26 -16.45
N PRO A 613 31.12 -21.10 -16.18
CA PRO A 613 31.53 -22.18 -17.08
C PRO A 613 30.39 -23.13 -17.45
N ALA A 614 30.36 -23.62 -18.70
CA ALA A 614 29.27 -24.44 -19.23
C ALA A 614 28.94 -25.68 -18.38
N GLU A 615 29.92 -26.29 -17.71
CA GLU A 615 29.69 -27.46 -16.86
C GLU A 615 28.80 -27.20 -15.62
N GLU A 616 28.78 -25.96 -15.12
CA GLU A 616 27.96 -25.60 -13.94
C GLU A 616 26.47 -25.39 -14.29
N TRP A 617 26.16 -25.26 -15.59
CA TRP A 617 24.79 -25.15 -16.09
C TRP A 617 24.08 -26.50 -16.25
N THR A 618 24.80 -27.60 -16.06
CA THR A 618 24.19 -28.95 -16.11
C THR A 618 23.16 -29.11 -14.99
N TYR A 619 22.03 -29.75 -15.27
CA TYR A 619 20.93 -29.91 -14.31
C TYR A 619 21.34 -30.67 -13.03
N GLU A 620 22.42 -31.47 -13.11
CA GLU A 620 23.01 -32.17 -11.97
C GLU A 620 23.70 -31.23 -10.97
N LYS A 621 24.06 -30.01 -11.41
CA LYS A 621 24.64 -28.97 -10.56
C LYS A 621 23.55 -28.06 -10.00
N VAL A 622 23.80 -27.53 -8.80
CA VAL A 622 22.88 -26.63 -8.10
C VAL A 622 22.53 -25.43 -8.95
N PHE A 623 23.53 -24.84 -9.61
CA PHE A 623 23.34 -23.67 -10.46
C PHE A 623 22.42 -23.98 -11.66
N GLY A 624 22.71 -25.05 -12.43
CA GLY A 624 21.84 -25.48 -13.53
C GLY A 624 20.41 -25.81 -13.10
N HIS A 625 20.22 -26.44 -11.94
CA HIS A 625 18.89 -26.73 -11.39
C HIS A 625 18.11 -25.45 -11.05
N LEU A 626 18.75 -24.48 -10.37
CA LEU A 626 18.13 -23.19 -10.04
C LEU A 626 17.77 -22.40 -11.31
N ALA A 627 18.68 -22.35 -12.29
CA ALA A 627 18.44 -21.69 -13.56
C ALA A 627 17.27 -22.33 -14.34
N GLN A 628 17.14 -23.66 -14.30
CA GLN A 628 16.00 -24.35 -14.90
C GLN A 628 14.69 -24.05 -14.16
N ASN A 629 14.67 -24.06 -12.82
CA ASN A 629 13.46 -23.71 -12.07
C ASN A 629 13.02 -22.26 -12.33
N ALA A 630 13.95 -21.30 -12.36
CA ALA A 630 13.63 -19.92 -12.71
C ALA A 630 13.07 -19.83 -14.14
N TYR A 631 13.62 -20.60 -15.08
CA TYR A 631 13.07 -20.73 -16.43
C TYR A 631 11.62 -21.20 -16.42
N ASP A 632 11.35 -22.32 -15.75
CA ASP A 632 10.03 -22.95 -15.68
C ASP A 632 9.00 -22.02 -15.03
N TYR A 633 9.37 -21.31 -13.95
CA TYR A 633 8.50 -20.33 -13.32
C TYR A 633 8.22 -19.13 -14.23
N GLY A 634 9.23 -18.63 -14.96
CA GLY A 634 9.03 -17.59 -15.95
C GLY A 634 8.05 -18.03 -17.05
N GLU A 635 8.20 -19.23 -17.59
CA GLU A 635 7.25 -19.79 -18.56
C GLU A 635 5.82 -19.88 -17.99
N LEU A 636 5.65 -20.28 -16.72
CA LEU A 636 4.34 -20.31 -16.08
C LEU A 636 3.73 -18.91 -15.91
N ILE A 637 4.54 -17.89 -15.60
CA ILE A 637 4.13 -16.48 -15.54
C ILE A 637 3.70 -15.99 -16.93
N ALA A 638 4.51 -16.25 -17.97
CA ALA A 638 4.20 -15.90 -19.35
C ALA A 638 2.87 -16.51 -19.81
N ASN A 639 2.63 -17.76 -19.44
CA ASN A 639 1.39 -18.49 -19.69
C ASN A 639 0.26 -18.11 -18.72
N LYS A 640 0.47 -17.11 -17.85
CA LYS A 640 -0.49 -16.56 -16.89
C LYS A 640 -1.08 -17.60 -15.92
N VAL A 641 -0.34 -18.67 -15.65
CA VAL A 641 -0.70 -19.68 -14.65
C VAL A 641 -0.33 -19.13 -13.28
N ASN A 642 -1.27 -19.09 -12.32
CA ASN A 642 -1.03 -18.70 -10.90
C ASN A 642 0.06 -17.61 -10.70
N ILE A 643 -0.10 -16.47 -11.37
CA ILE A 643 0.93 -15.43 -11.57
C ILE A 643 1.58 -15.03 -10.24
N THR A 644 0.77 -14.73 -9.21
CA THR A 644 1.28 -14.24 -7.92
C THR A 644 2.22 -15.25 -7.27
N ARG A 645 1.88 -16.55 -7.27
CA ARG A 645 2.74 -17.59 -6.68
C ARG A 645 4.04 -17.71 -7.44
N TYR A 646 3.98 -17.93 -8.76
CA TYR A 646 5.18 -18.19 -9.54
C TYR A 646 6.05 -16.95 -9.71
N ARG A 647 5.50 -15.73 -9.61
CA ARG A 647 6.27 -14.50 -9.53
C ARG A 647 7.18 -14.51 -8.29
N ASN A 648 6.65 -14.88 -7.13
CA ASN A 648 7.47 -14.99 -5.91
C ASN A 648 8.54 -16.09 -6.06
N ASP A 649 8.15 -17.27 -6.56
CA ASP A 649 9.09 -18.37 -6.78
C ASP A 649 10.18 -17.99 -7.80
N PHE A 650 9.83 -17.26 -8.86
CA PHE A 650 10.76 -16.73 -9.86
C PHE A 650 11.75 -15.74 -9.27
N VAL A 651 11.28 -14.79 -8.45
CA VAL A 651 12.14 -13.79 -7.78
C VAL A 651 13.14 -14.49 -6.86
N VAL A 652 12.65 -15.35 -5.97
CA VAL A 652 13.50 -16.08 -5.00
C VAL A 652 14.52 -16.93 -5.73
N THR A 653 14.10 -17.66 -6.77
CA THR A 653 15.01 -18.54 -7.52
C THR A 653 16.02 -17.74 -8.32
N SER A 654 15.64 -16.63 -8.95
CA SER A 654 16.57 -15.76 -9.70
C SER A 654 17.59 -15.12 -8.77
N ALA A 655 17.17 -14.64 -7.59
CA ALA A 655 18.08 -14.13 -6.57
C ALA A 655 19.05 -15.21 -6.08
N ALA A 656 18.62 -16.48 -5.98
CA ALA A 656 19.49 -17.60 -5.67
C ALA A 656 20.52 -17.85 -6.79
N VAL A 657 20.10 -17.82 -8.06
CA VAL A 657 21.02 -17.92 -9.22
C VAL A 657 22.07 -16.81 -9.17
N GLU A 658 21.66 -15.56 -8.97
CA GLU A 658 22.55 -14.40 -8.89
C GLU A 658 23.54 -14.51 -7.71
N ARG A 659 23.07 -14.97 -6.56
CA ARG A 659 23.91 -15.19 -5.37
C ARG A 659 24.94 -16.28 -5.63
N VAL A 660 24.51 -17.43 -6.14
CA VAL A 660 25.40 -18.55 -6.44
C VAL A 660 26.42 -18.15 -7.52
N ALA A 661 26.00 -17.45 -8.57
CA ALA A 661 26.90 -16.87 -9.58
C ALA A 661 27.95 -15.93 -8.96
N SER A 662 27.52 -15.06 -8.04
CA SER A 662 28.41 -14.09 -7.36
C SER A 662 29.46 -14.79 -6.49
N GLN A 663 29.09 -15.93 -5.89
CA GLN A 663 29.97 -16.76 -5.05
C GLN A 663 31.03 -17.52 -5.88
N TYR A 664 30.76 -17.89 -7.13
CA TYR A 664 31.77 -18.50 -8.03
C TYR A 664 32.98 -17.58 -8.32
N SER A 665 32.99 -16.35 -7.83
CA SER A 665 34.11 -15.41 -8.04
C SER A 665 35.23 -15.42 -6.98
N GLY A 666 35.25 -16.35 -6.01
CA GLY A 666 36.33 -16.57 -5.01
C GLY A 666 36.54 -18.05 -4.68
N SER A 667 37.73 -18.56 -4.34
CA SER A 667 39.12 -18.11 -4.54
C SER A 667 40.05 -19.35 -4.64
N GLY A 668 41.27 -19.22 -5.17
CA GLY A 668 42.19 -20.35 -5.41
C GLY A 668 43.05 -20.68 -4.18
N THR A 669 43.02 -21.94 -3.74
CA THR A 669 44.08 -22.54 -2.92
C THR A 669 44.17 -24.03 -3.30
N VAL A 670 45.39 -24.45 -3.65
CA VAL A 670 45.76 -25.80 -4.11
C VAL A 670 45.43 -26.85 -3.06
N ALA A 671 44.63 -27.86 -3.42
CA ALA A 671 44.53 -29.10 -2.67
C ALA A 671 44.62 -30.30 -3.63
N GLU A 672 45.71 -31.05 -3.55
CA GLU A 672 45.89 -32.33 -4.23
C GLU A 672 44.82 -33.33 -3.78
N LEU A 673 44.02 -33.82 -4.73
CA LEU A 673 43.08 -34.92 -4.48
C LEU A 673 43.84 -36.24 -4.48
N SER A 674 43.85 -36.94 -3.33
CA SER A 674 44.45 -38.27 -3.20
C SER A 674 43.75 -39.30 -4.10
N ASP A 675 44.52 -40.29 -4.59
CA ASP A 675 44.11 -41.47 -5.40
C ASP A 675 42.84 -42.20 -4.92
N THR A 676 42.51 -42.06 -3.64
CA THR A 676 41.35 -42.71 -3.01
C THR A 676 40.02 -42.16 -3.54
N THR A 677 39.95 -40.87 -3.85
CA THR A 677 38.71 -40.21 -4.31
C THR A 677 38.41 -40.56 -5.77
N GLN A 678 39.45 -40.72 -6.58
CA GLN A 678 39.34 -41.08 -8.00
C GLN A 678 38.82 -42.51 -8.19
N LYS A 679 39.26 -43.45 -7.34
CA LYS A 679 38.77 -44.85 -7.32
C LYS A 679 37.30 -44.99 -6.88
N ILE A 680 36.80 -44.08 -6.04
CA ILE A 680 35.38 -44.07 -5.61
C ILE A 680 34.47 -43.58 -6.74
N LEU A 681 34.91 -42.58 -7.50
CA LEU A 681 34.18 -42.02 -8.65
C LEU A 681 34.09 -43.02 -9.83
N GLU A 682 35.14 -43.80 -10.08
CA GLU A 682 35.13 -44.84 -11.12
C GLU A 682 34.20 -46.01 -10.77
N LYS A 683 34.11 -46.38 -9.49
CA LYS A 683 33.20 -47.41 -8.99
C LYS A 683 31.73 -46.97 -9.05
N TRP A 684 31.48 -45.67 -8.92
CA TRP A 684 30.15 -45.06 -9.03
C TRP A 684 29.65 -45.00 -10.48
N ARG A 685 30.53 -44.64 -11.43
CA ARG A 685 30.23 -44.62 -12.88
C ARG A 685 29.91 -46.00 -13.47
N ALA A 686 30.41 -47.07 -12.87
CA ALA A 686 30.17 -48.44 -13.34
C ALA A 686 28.78 -49.00 -12.97
N GLN A 687 28.05 -48.39 -12.02
CA GLN A 687 26.82 -48.97 -11.46
C GLN A 687 25.52 -48.33 -11.95
N VAL A 688 25.57 -47.29 -12.79
CA VAL A 688 24.37 -46.55 -13.21
C VAL A 688 24.23 -46.53 -14.72
N LYS A 689 23.21 -47.24 -15.22
CA LYS A 689 22.57 -47.05 -16.53
C LYS A 689 21.05 -47.14 -16.36
N PRO A 690 20.25 -46.51 -17.23
CA PRO A 690 18.88 -46.12 -16.89
C PRO A 690 17.89 -47.28 -16.83
N ALA A 691 17.08 -47.31 -15.77
CA ALA A 691 15.76 -47.95 -15.77
C ALA A 691 14.69 -46.86 -15.94
N SER A 692 13.87 -47.04 -16.97
CA SER A 692 12.72 -46.23 -17.33
C SER A 692 11.54 -46.40 -16.37
N GLN A 693 10.80 -45.29 -16.16
CA GLN A 693 9.38 -45.19 -15.78
C GLN A 693 8.81 -46.16 -14.72
N LYS A 694 8.71 -45.67 -13.47
CA LYS A 694 7.45 -45.59 -12.68
C LYS A 694 7.70 -45.02 -11.27
N GLY A 695 7.04 -43.88 -11.00
CA GLY A 695 6.40 -43.47 -9.75
C GLY A 695 7.23 -43.35 -8.47
N GLU A 696 7.33 -42.12 -7.95
CA GLU A 696 7.62 -41.59 -6.59
C GLU A 696 8.05 -42.54 -5.44
N TYR A 697 7.55 -43.78 -5.36
CA TYR A 697 7.91 -44.76 -4.33
C TYR A 697 9.38 -45.21 -4.44
N HIS A 698 9.90 -45.32 -5.68
CA HIS A 698 11.31 -45.65 -5.89
C HIS A 698 12.27 -44.48 -5.64
N LEU A 699 11.82 -43.23 -5.80
CA LEU A 699 12.61 -42.05 -5.42
C LEU A 699 12.79 -41.98 -3.90
N LYS A 700 11.75 -42.24 -3.11
CA LYS A 700 11.84 -42.30 -1.64
C LYS A 700 12.75 -43.42 -1.15
N MET A 701 12.71 -44.60 -1.78
CA MET A 701 13.59 -45.74 -1.48
C MET A 701 15.03 -45.55 -1.99
N ALA A 702 15.24 -44.87 -3.11
CA ALA A 702 16.56 -44.49 -3.60
C ALA A 702 17.21 -43.47 -2.66
N TRP A 703 16.46 -42.45 -2.22
CA TRP A 703 16.92 -41.47 -1.22
C TRP A 703 17.23 -42.13 0.12
N TYR A 704 16.40 -43.07 0.60
CA TYR A 704 16.67 -43.87 1.81
C TYR A 704 17.97 -44.69 1.70
N LYS A 705 18.22 -45.33 0.55
CA LYS A 705 19.46 -46.10 0.29
C LYS A 705 20.70 -45.22 0.11
N ILE A 706 20.53 -44.03 -0.48
CA ILE A 706 21.60 -43.02 -0.62
C ILE A 706 21.98 -42.46 0.76
N PHE A 707 21.00 -42.13 1.62
CA PHE A 707 21.23 -41.52 2.94
C PHE A 707 21.85 -42.50 3.95
N THR A 708 21.42 -43.77 3.94
CA THR A 708 21.96 -44.82 4.80
C THR A 708 23.31 -45.39 4.31
N GLY A 709 23.64 -45.20 3.03
CA GLY A 709 24.92 -45.62 2.43
C GLY A 709 26.04 -44.58 2.61
N LEU A 710 25.71 -43.29 2.74
CA LEU A 710 26.68 -42.21 2.97
C LEU A 710 27.06 -42.00 4.45
N THR A 711 26.32 -42.58 5.41
CA THR A 711 26.48 -42.33 6.85
C THR A 711 27.34 -43.39 7.56
N LYS A 712 28.60 -43.05 7.88
CA LYS A 712 29.46 -43.85 8.78
C LYS A 712 29.18 -43.62 10.28
N ASP A 713 28.45 -42.57 10.64
CA ASP A 713 28.05 -42.32 12.04
C ASP A 713 26.77 -43.10 12.40
N GLY A 714 26.93 -44.09 13.29
CA GLY A 714 25.85 -44.99 13.72
C GLY A 714 24.70 -44.29 14.44
N ARG A 715 24.95 -43.18 15.15
CA ARG A 715 23.91 -42.50 15.95
C ARG A 715 22.93 -41.69 15.10
N LEU A 716 23.42 -41.05 14.03
CA LEU A 716 22.55 -40.33 13.09
C LEU A 716 21.69 -41.30 12.28
N ARG A 717 22.26 -42.46 11.94
CA ARG A 717 21.57 -43.53 11.22
C ARG A 717 20.41 -44.10 12.04
N GLU A 718 20.62 -44.33 13.34
CA GLU A 718 19.55 -44.77 14.24
C GLU A 718 18.43 -43.73 14.39
N LYS A 719 18.75 -42.43 14.53
CA LYS A 719 17.74 -41.36 14.64
C LYS A 719 16.84 -41.24 13.39
N VAL A 720 17.41 -41.33 12.21
CA VAL A 720 16.65 -41.26 10.95
C VAL A 720 15.78 -42.50 10.76
N VAL A 721 16.30 -43.69 11.12
CA VAL A 721 15.52 -44.94 11.10
C VAL A 721 14.35 -44.87 12.09
N GLN A 722 14.56 -44.31 13.29
CA GLN A 722 13.54 -44.17 14.31
C GLN A 722 12.42 -43.20 13.91
N MET A 723 12.74 -42.03 13.34
CA MET A 723 11.75 -41.07 12.83
C MET A 723 10.89 -41.65 11.71
N VAL A 724 11.49 -42.41 10.78
CA VAL A 724 10.75 -43.07 9.68
C VAL A 724 9.85 -44.18 10.22
N ALA A 725 10.29 -44.92 11.23
CA ALA A 725 9.47 -45.95 11.88
C ALA A 725 8.28 -45.36 12.67
N GLU A 726 8.43 -44.17 13.26
CA GLU A 726 7.36 -43.45 13.94
C GLU A 726 6.35 -42.85 12.95
N TRP A 727 6.83 -42.33 11.82
CA TRP A 727 5.96 -41.84 10.75
C TRP A 727 5.12 -42.96 10.13
N ASN A 728 5.73 -44.11 9.82
CA ASN A 728 5.00 -45.26 9.29
C ASN A 728 3.99 -45.82 10.30
N ARG A 729 4.32 -45.83 11.61
CA ARG A 729 3.36 -46.21 12.66
C ARG A 729 2.16 -45.26 12.72
N ALA A 730 2.37 -43.95 12.55
CA ALA A 730 1.27 -42.98 12.54
C ALA A 730 0.34 -43.14 11.33
N ASP A 731 0.86 -43.56 10.17
CA ASP A 731 0.05 -43.86 8.99
C ASP A 731 -0.66 -45.22 9.09
N ASP A 732 -0.01 -46.25 9.66
CA ASP A 732 -0.63 -47.56 9.91
C ASP A 732 -1.71 -47.51 11.01
N GLU A 733 -1.51 -46.71 12.06
CA GLU A 733 -2.53 -46.46 13.09
C GLU A 733 -3.75 -45.70 12.55
N ARG A 734 -3.57 -44.87 11.52
CA ARG A 734 -4.69 -44.22 10.81
C ARG A 734 -5.41 -45.20 9.88
N ALA A 735 -4.66 -46.10 9.23
CA ALA A 735 -5.22 -47.14 8.37
C ALA A 735 -6.04 -48.18 9.17
N THR A 736 -5.62 -48.51 10.40
CA THR A 736 -6.29 -49.50 11.27
C THR A 736 -7.52 -48.98 12.00
N ARG A 737 -7.70 -47.65 12.14
CA ARG A 737 -8.92 -47.05 12.72
C ARG A 737 -10.11 -46.98 11.78
N GLY A 738 -10.00 -47.52 10.56
CA GLY A 738 -11.13 -47.62 9.65
C GLY A 738 -11.64 -46.27 9.11
N GLU A 739 -10.78 -45.24 9.08
CA GLU A 739 -11.07 -43.95 8.43
C GLU A 739 -11.00 -44.09 6.89
N LYS A 740 -11.78 -45.02 6.33
CA LYS A 740 -12.10 -45.10 4.90
C LYS A 740 -13.40 -44.35 4.65
N GLY A 741 -13.33 -43.03 4.73
CA GLY A 741 -14.38 -42.13 4.28
C GLY A 741 -13.73 -40.90 3.66
N ALA A 742 -14.06 -40.62 2.40
CA ALA A 742 -13.45 -39.56 1.59
C ALA A 742 -13.27 -38.25 2.38
N ILE A 743 -12.02 -37.95 2.73
CA ILE A 743 -11.66 -36.71 3.40
C ILE A 743 -11.71 -35.59 2.35
N ASN A 744 -12.70 -34.73 2.50
CA ASN A 744 -12.84 -33.49 1.77
C ASN A 744 -11.78 -32.50 2.28
N TRP A 745 -10.72 -32.28 1.49
CA TRP A 745 -9.51 -31.51 1.81
C TRP A 745 -9.71 -29.98 1.96
N SER A 746 -10.92 -29.50 2.27
CA SER A 746 -11.27 -28.09 2.09
C SER A 746 -11.56 -27.29 3.36
N LYS A 747 -11.00 -27.65 4.54
CA LYS A 747 -11.27 -26.92 5.81
C LYS A 747 -10.09 -26.59 6.76
N GLN A 748 -8.83 -26.88 6.40
CA GLN A 748 -7.61 -26.47 7.15
C GLN A 748 -7.49 -27.08 8.58
N PRO A 749 -6.39 -26.86 9.34
CA PRO A 749 -5.03 -26.45 8.97
C PRO A 749 -3.93 -27.49 9.29
N ASP A 750 -2.82 -27.47 8.53
CA ASP A 750 -1.51 -28.10 8.84
C ASP A 750 -0.42 -27.62 7.83
N ASN A 751 -0.67 -26.55 7.05
CA ASN A 751 0.19 -26.12 5.94
C ASN A 751 1.43 -25.37 6.45
N GLU A 752 1.27 -24.70 7.57
CA GLU A 752 2.30 -24.06 8.39
C GLU A 752 3.43 -25.07 8.77
N ARG A 753 3.06 -26.35 8.86
CA ARG A 753 3.93 -27.50 9.11
C ARG A 753 4.73 -27.92 7.86
N LYS A 754 4.20 -27.63 6.67
CA LYS A 754 4.84 -27.76 5.35
C LYS A 754 5.87 -26.64 5.10
N GLU A 755 5.60 -25.43 5.60
CA GLU A 755 6.52 -24.29 5.61
C GLU A 755 7.79 -24.55 6.46
N HIS A 756 7.64 -25.23 7.60
CA HIS A 756 8.76 -25.59 8.47
C HIS A 756 9.65 -26.71 7.88
N LEU A 757 9.08 -27.60 7.06
CA LEU A 757 9.80 -28.68 6.36
C LEU A 757 10.60 -28.19 5.13
N MET A 758 10.15 -27.12 4.46
CA MET A 758 10.92 -26.49 3.36
C MET A 758 12.12 -25.69 3.88
N LEU A 759 12.07 -25.13 5.09
CA LEU A 759 13.25 -24.57 5.76
C LEU A 759 14.32 -25.64 6.03
N GLN A 760 13.91 -26.86 6.43
CA GLN A 760 14.83 -27.97 6.68
C GLN A 760 15.49 -28.51 5.40
N LEU A 761 14.82 -28.38 4.23
CA LEU A 761 15.41 -28.61 2.91
C LEU A 761 16.45 -27.53 2.54
N GLY A 762 16.25 -26.30 3.01
CA GLY A 762 17.19 -25.18 2.88
C GLY A 762 18.51 -25.40 3.63
N GLU A 763 18.49 -26.03 4.80
CA GLU A 763 19.70 -26.38 5.56
C GLU A 763 20.50 -27.51 4.89
N ALA A 764 19.79 -28.46 4.26
CA ALA A 764 20.39 -29.60 3.56
C ALA A 764 21.06 -29.20 2.24
N LEU A 765 20.56 -28.16 1.54
CA LEU A 765 21.23 -27.58 0.36
C LEU A 765 22.49 -26.78 0.73
N ARG A 766 22.58 -26.23 1.95
CA ARG A 766 23.81 -25.58 2.47
C ARG A 766 24.96 -26.59 2.63
N GLN A 767 24.67 -27.78 3.15
CA GLN A 767 25.64 -28.88 3.30
C GLN A 767 26.06 -29.52 1.95
N ILE A 768 25.44 -29.13 0.83
CA ILE A 768 25.88 -29.44 -0.54
C ILE A 768 26.74 -28.31 -1.11
N ALA A 769 26.44 -27.06 -0.77
CA ALA A 769 27.26 -25.87 -1.11
C ALA A 769 28.66 -25.88 -0.44
N GLU A 770 28.76 -26.41 0.78
CA GLU A 770 30.05 -26.59 1.49
C GLU A 770 30.95 -27.63 0.79
N ARG A 771 30.36 -28.62 0.10
CA ARG A 771 31.12 -29.63 -0.67
C ARG A 771 31.55 -29.14 -2.05
N ILE A 772 30.78 -28.26 -2.69
CA ILE A 772 31.14 -27.63 -3.98
C ILE A 772 32.30 -26.64 -3.83
N SER A 773 32.46 -26.01 -2.65
CA SER A 773 33.57 -25.09 -2.33
C SER A 773 34.98 -25.72 -2.35
N SER A 774 35.08 -27.04 -2.58
CA SER A 774 36.36 -27.79 -2.62
C SER A 774 36.82 -28.22 -4.02
N ALA A 775 36.14 -27.81 -5.10
CA ALA A 775 36.43 -28.28 -6.45
C ALA A 775 36.86 -27.17 -7.44
N THR A 776 38.18 -27.16 -7.69
CA THR A 776 38.90 -26.75 -8.92
C THR A 776 39.07 -25.27 -9.28
N GLU A 777 40.35 -24.87 -9.34
CA GLU A 777 40.90 -23.62 -9.88
C GLU A 777 40.57 -23.44 -11.38
N ARG A 778 39.77 -22.42 -11.72
CA ARG A 778 39.65 -21.90 -13.10
C ARG A 778 39.70 -20.38 -13.11
N LYS A 779 40.38 -19.81 -14.11
CA LYS A 779 40.50 -18.35 -14.33
C LYS A 779 39.14 -17.74 -14.64
N LYS A 780 38.92 -16.57 -14.03
CA LYS A 780 37.63 -15.88 -13.90
C LYS A 780 37.59 -14.68 -14.84
N GLU A 781 36.43 -14.38 -15.40
CA GLU A 781 36.22 -13.17 -16.21
C GLU A 781 34.89 -12.53 -15.79
N VAL A 782 34.96 -11.36 -15.15
CA VAL A 782 33.82 -10.46 -14.95
C VAL A 782 33.95 -9.35 -15.97
N VAL A 783 32.92 -9.17 -16.80
CA VAL A 783 32.88 -8.09 -17.79
C VAL A 783 32.00 -6.97 -17.25
N LEU A 784 32.55 -5.77 -17.12
CA LEU A 784 31.78 -4.58 -16.80
C LEU A 784 31.05 -4.12 -18.07
N ILE A 785 29.73 -4.01 -17.99
CA ILE A 785 28.90 -3.49 -19.07
C ILE A 785 28.64 -2.02 -18.76
N THR A 786 29.06 -1.16 -19.68
CA THR A 786 28.86 0.29 -19.52
C THR A 786 27.39 0.65 -19.63
N ALA A 787 26.99 1.73 -18.99
CA ALA A 787 25.65 2.30 -19.13
C ALA A 787 25.16 2.36 -20.59
N LYS A 788 25.99 2.86 -21.52
CA LYS A 788 25.64 3.00 -22.94
C LYS A 788 25.28 1.66 -23.62
N GLU A 789 25.88 0.57 -23.18
CA GLU A 789 25.61 -0.79 -23.70
C GLU A 789 24.45 -1.47 -22.98
N SER A 790 24.18 -1.04 -21.74
CA SER A 790 23.24 -1.67 -20.83
C SER A 790 21.81 -1.76 -21.38
N GLN A 791 21.33 -0.75 -22.13
CA GLN A 791 20.01 -0.82 -22.77
C GLN A 791 19.92 -1.91 -23.84
N LYS A 792 21.00 -2.13 -24.60
CA LYS A 792 21.06 -3.20 -25.60
C LYS A 792 21.06 -4.56 -24.91
N VAL A 793 21.77 -4.67 -23.79
CA VAL A 793 21.81 -5.87 -22.95
C VAL A 793 20.44 -6.16 -22.36
N LEU A 794 19.79 -5.19 -21.72
CA LEU A 794 18.43 -5.37 -21.18
C LEU A 794 17.44 -5.83 -22.25
N LYS A 795 17.48 -5.20 -23.42
CA LYS A 795 16.63 -5.60 -24.56
C LYS A 795 16.97 -7.00 -25.08
N ALA A 796 18.22 -7.43 -24.98
CA ALA A 796 18.64 -8.78 -25.38
C ALA A 796 18.29 -9.85 -24.32
N LEU A 797 18.14 -9.46 -23.04
CA LEU A 797 17.67 -10.31 -21.95
C LEU A 797 16.14 -10.49 -21.95
N GLU A 798 15.39 -9.52 -22.47
CA GLU A 798 13.94 -9.64 -22.70
C GLU A 798 13.67 -10.78 -23.70
N ARG A 799 12.99 -11.84 -23.25
CA ARG A 799 12.52 -12.93 -24.13
C ARG A 799 11.25 -12.53 -24.88
N GLU A 800 10.85 -13.33 -25.87
CA GLU A 800 9.62 -13.11 -26.65
C GLU A 800 8.35 -13.06 -25.79
N ASN A 801 8.38 -13.71 -24.63
CA ASN A 801 7.30 -13.71 -23.65
C ASN A 801 7.27 -12.45 -22.76
N GLY A 802 8.21 -11.53 -22.94
CA GLY A 802 8.32 -10.27 -22.18
C GLY A 802 8.98 -10.41 -20.80
N ILE A 803 9.48 -11.59 -20.43
CA ILE A 803 10.20 -11.81 -19.18
C ILE A 803 11.70 -11.60 -19.41
N GLY A 804 12.31 -10.74 -18.60
CA GLY A 804 13.74 -10.50 -18.56
C GLY A 804 14.42 -11.41 -17.55
N TYR A 805 15.23 -12.35 -18.03
CA TYR A 805 16.04 -13.21 -17.16
C TYR A 805 17.37 -12.52 -16.86
N SER A 806 17.88 -12.64 -15.64
CA SER A 806 19.22 -12.15 -15.28
C SER A 806 20.33 -13.12 -15.69
N PHE A 807 20.06 -14.11 -16.54
CA PHE A 807 21.04 -15.14 -16.89
C PHE A 807 20.84 -15.68 -18.31
N ILE A 808 21.94 -16.14 -18.92
CA ILE A 808 22.05 -16.62 -20.30
C ILE A 808 22.76 -17.97 -20.29
N ARG A 809 22.11 -19.01 -20.82
CA ARG A 809 22.73 -20.34 -20.87
C ARG A 809 23.86 -20.40 -21.92
N PRO A 810 24.84 -21.31 -21.78
CA PRO A 810 25.94 -21.44 -22.74
C PRO A 810 25.46 -21.56 -24.20
N GLU A 811 24.43 -22.37 -24.45
CA GLU A 811 23.84 -22.57 -25.77
C GLU A 811 23.12 -21.32 -26.34
N GLU A 812 22.73 -20.38 -25.48
CA GLU A 812 22.06 -19.12 -25.86
C GLU A 812 23.07 -17.97 -26.08
N MET A 813 24.31 -18.13 -25.62
CA MET A 813 25.31 -17.06 -25.52
C MET A 813 25.58 -16.38 -26.86
N GLN A 814 25.82 -17.14 -27.93
CA GLN A 814 26.09 -16.55 -29.25
C GLN A 814 24.91 -15.73 -29.79
N GLY A 815 23.69 -16.22 -29.57
CA GLY A 815 22.47 -15.51 -29.94
C GLY A 815 22.29 -14.22 -29.14
N PHE A 816 22.56 -14.28 -27.84
CA PHE A 816 22.54 -13.12 -26.96
C PHE A 816 23.57 -12.05 -27.37
N LEU A 817 24.84 -12.42 -27.57
CA LEU A 817 25.90 -11.49 -27.96
C LEU A 817 25.59 -10.80 -29.29
N LYS A 818 25.06 -11.55 -30.27
CA LYS A 818 24.62 -11.00 -31.56
C LYS A 818 23.47 -9.99 -31.40
N LYS A 819 22.52 -10.25 -30.49
CA LYS A 819 21.42 -9.33 -30.18
C LYS A 819 21.90 -8.08 -29.43
N ALA A 820 22.75 -8.26 -28.43
CA ALA A 820 23.26 -7.20 -27.56
C ALA A 820 24.28 -6.31 -28.26
N LYS A 821 25.00 -6.82 -29.28
CA LYS A 821 26.07 -6.11 -30.01
C LYS A 821 27.14 -5.55 -29.06
N ILE A 822 27.62 -6.38 -28.15
CA ILE A 822 28.71 -6.04 -27.22
C ILE A 822 30.02 -6.11 -28.01
N GLU A 823 30.79 -5.03 -28.03
CA GLU A 823 32.00 -4.91 -28.87
C GLU A 823 33.20 -5.66 -28.25
N THR A 824 33.22 -5.79 -26.93
CA THR A 824 34.28 -6.47 -26.19
C THR A 824 33.78 -7.79 -25.60
N THR A 825 34.01 -8.88 -26.32
CA THR A 825 33.76 -10.24 -25.81
C THR A 825 35.05 -11.05 -25.79
N PRO A 826 35.38 -11.75 -24.69
CA PRO A 826 36.48 -12.71 -24.65
C PRO A 826 36.37 -13.73 -25.79
N SER A 827 37.50 -14.13 -26.38
CA SER A 827 37.54 -15.04 -27.53
C SER A 827 36.99 -16.45 -27.25
N ASN A 828 36.86 -16.81 -25.98
CA ASN A 828 36.39 -18.10 -25.46
C ASN A 828 34.98 -18.03 -24.82
N ILE A 829 34.22 -16.95 -25.03
CA ILE A 829 32.91 -16.75 -24.38
C ILE A 829 31.87 -17.85 -24.71
N SER A 830 32.06 -18.62 -25.79
CA SER A 830 31.18 -19.74 -26.16
C SER A 830 31.21 -20.90 -25.15
N ASP A 831 32.25 -21.00 -24.33
CA ASP A 831 32.39 -22.07 -23.33
C ASP A 831 31.73 -21.70 -21.98
N TYR A 832 31.01 -20.58 -21.96
CA TYR A 832 30.41 -19.99 -20.75
C TYR A 832 28.94 -19.64 -20.99
N GLY A 833 28.15 -19.74 -19.92
CA GLY A 833 26.94 -18.95 -19.75
C GLY A 833 27.26 -17.65 -19.01
N ALA A 834 26.27 -16.78 -18.84
CA ALA A 834 26.44 -15.52 -18.10
C ALA A 834 25.31 -15.28 -17.11
N VAL A 835 25.62 -14.57 -16.04
CA VAL A 835 24.64 -13.95 -15.15
C VAL A 835 24.87 -12.44 -15.14
N ILE A 836 23.83 -11.68 -15.46
CA ILE A 836 23.83 -10.23 -15.52
C ILE A 836 23.21 -9.70 -14.23
N VAL A 837 23.98 -8.94 -13.47
CA VAL A 837 23.50 -8.26 -12.26
C VAL A 837 23.68 -6.75 -12.40
N SER A 838 22.77 -5.97 -11.81
CA SER A 838 22.98 -4.53 -11.67
C SER A 838 24.18 -4.28 -10.75
N ALA A 839 25.07 -3.38 -11.16
CA ALA A 839 26.13 -2.90 -10.27
C ALA A 839 25.46 -2.09 -9.15
N PRO A 840 25.56 -2.50 -7.88
CA PRO A 840 24.85 -1.82 -6.82
C PRO A 840 25.41 -0.41 -6.65
N TYR A 841 24.51 0.57 -6.56
CA TYR A 841 24.85 1.98 -6.33
C TYR A 841 25.59 2.67 -7.48
N GLY A 842 25.57 2.11 -8.70
CA GLY A 842 26.04 2.78 -9.90
C GLY A 842 25.04 3.85 -10.34
N ARG A 843 25.43 5.12 -10.28
CA ARG A 843 24.61 6.22 -10.80
C ARG A 843 25.02 6.52 -12.24
N VAL A 844 24.07 6.41 -13.14
CA VAL A 844 24.24 6.86 -14.53
C VAL A 844 23.44 8.15 -14.72
N ASP A 845 24.14 9.25 -14.94
CA ASP A 845 23.51 10.51 -15.32
C ASP A 845 23.16 10.47 -16.82
N GLU A 846 22.01 9.88 -17.16
CA GLU A 846 21.45 9.96 -18.50
C GLU A 846 20.47 11.13 -18.63
N PRO A 847 20.44 11.82 -19.79
CA PRO A 847 19.38 12.78 -20.07
C PRO A 847 18.02 12.08 -20.04
N LEU A 848 17.08 12.65 -19.29
CA LEU A 848 15.72 12.14 -19.20
C LEU A 848 15.01 12.32 -20.55
N VAL A 849 14.63 11.20 -21.16
CA VAL A 849 13.77 11.20 -22.36
C VAL A 849 12.32 11.38 -21.90
N LYS A 850 11.63 12.40 -22.40
CA LYS A 850 10.20 12.59 -22.08
C LYS A 850 9.42 11.35 -22.49
N PHE A 851 8.63 10.80 -21.57
CA PHE A 851 7.68 9.76 -21.87
C PHE A 851 6.54 10.36 -22.71
N GLU A 852 6.64 10.20 -24.02
CA GLU A 852 5.52 10.50 -24.93
C GLU A 852 4.48 9.40 -24.75
N THR A 853 3.53 9.62 -23.83
CA THR A 853 2.25 8.91 -23.95
C THR A 853 1.66 9.37 -25.28
N PRO A 854 1.25 8.47 -26.19
CA PRO A 854 0.60 8.89 -27.43
C PRO A 854 -0.65 9.70 -27.06
N ARG A 855 -0.52 11.04 -27.04
CA ARG A 855 -1.64 11.95 -26.85
C ARG A 855 -2.31 12.04 -28.21
N SER A 856 -3.12 11.03 -28.56
CA SER A 856 -4.06 11.18 -29.65
C SER A 856 -5.15 12.14 -29.18
N GLN A 857 -4.87 13.44 -29.22
CA GLN A 857 -5.94 14.43 -29.22
C GLN A 857 -6.74 14.18 -30.48
N VAL A 858 -7.99 13.77 -30.30
CA VAL A 858 -8.91 13.58 -31.41
C VAL A 858 -9.83 14.79 -31.39
N GLU A 859 -9.47 15.82 -32.15
CA GLU A 859 -10.40 16.91 -32.41
C GLU A 859 -11.55 16.38 -33.27
N LEU A 860 -12.70 16.18 -32.63
CA LEU A 860 -13.92 15.85 -33.37
C LEU A 860 -14.40 17.10 -34.11
N PRO A 861 -14.68 17.01 -35.42
CA PRO A 861 -15.34 18.10 -36.14
C PRO A 861 -16.62 18.51 -35.40
N GLU A 862 -16.92 19.81 -35.35
CA GLU A 862 -18.13 20.33 -34.66
C GLU A 862 -19.42 19.67 -35.16
N GLU A 863 -19.46 19.31 -36.44
CA GLU A 863 -20.57 18.57 -37.06
C GLU A 863 -20.79 17.19 -36.42
N VAL A 864 -19.70 16.48 -36.10
CA VAL A 864 -19.72 15.18 -35.41
C VAL A 864 -20.25 15.35 -33.99
N VAL A 865 -19.70 16.32 -33.25
CA VAL A 865 -20.14 16.63 -31.88
C VAL A 865 -21.63 17.00 -31.86
N SER A 866 -22.06 17.85 -32.79
CA SER A 866 -23.44 18.31 -32.92
C SER A 866 -24.41 17.17 -33.26
N GLY A 867 -24.04 16.27 -34.18
CA GLY A 867 -24.92 15.15 -34.53
C GLY A 867 -24.95 14.06 -33.45
N ILE A 868 -23.86 13.82 -32.71
CA ILE A 868 -23.90 12.96 -31.51
C ILE A 868 -24.84 13.57 -30.46
N ASN A 869 -24.71 14.87 -30.17
CA ASN A 869 -25.58 15.57 -29.21
C ASN A 869 -27.05 15.51 -29.64
N SER A 870 -27.32 15.73 -30.93
CA SER A 870 -28.69 15.66 -31.48
C SER A 870 -29.27 14.26 -31.38
N LYS A 871 -28.46 13.22 -31.66
CA LYS A 871 -28.87 11.82 -31.55
C LYS A 871 -29.16 11.42 -30.10
N VAL A 872 -28.29 11.80 -29.16
CA VAL A 872 -28.46 11.54 -27.73
C VAL A 872 -29.72 12.24 -27.21
N GLU A 873 -29.95 13.49 -27.58
CA GLU A 873 -31.14 14.23 -27.17
C GLU A 873 -32.43 13.67 -27.78
N GLY A 874 -32.40 13.24 -29.05
CA GLY A 874 -33.52 12.54 -29.70
C GLY A 874 -33.88 11.24 -28.98
N MET A 875 -32.89 10.36 -28.75
CA MET A 875 -33.07 9.09 -28.03
C MET A 875 -33.54 9.30 -26.58
N THR A 876 -33.10 10.38 -25.93
CA THR A 876 -33.54 10.75 -24.58
C THR A 876 -35.02 11.16 -24.58
N LYS A 877 -35.45 11.97 -25.55
CA LYS A 877 -36.86 12.39 -25.70
C LYS A 877 -37.78 11.21 -26.05
N GLU A 878 -37.28 10.27 -26.85
CA GLU A 878 -38.01 9.05 -27.22
C GLU A 878 -38.05 8.00 -26.10
N GLY A 879 -37.33 8.21 -24.98
CA GLY A 879 -37.27 7.25 -23.88
C GLY A 879 -36.57 5.95 -24.25
N VAL A 880 -35.65 5.99 -25.22
CA VAL A 880 -34.91 4.80 -25.71
C VAL A 880 -33.90 4.31 -24.65
N PHE A 881 -33.39 5.22 -23.82
CA PHE A 881 -32.48 4.88 -22.73
C PHE A 881 -33.22 4.30 -21.52
N VAL A 882 -32.66 3.23 -20.96
CA VAL A 882 -33.08 2.66 -19.68
C VAL A 882 -32.65 3.59 -18.54
N SER A 883 -31.49 4.25 -18.67
CA SER A 883 -30.99 5.21 -17.68
C SER A 883 -31.66 6.58 -17.79
N HIS A 884 -31.58 7.37 -16.71
CA HIS A 884 -32.10 8.73 -16.67
C HIS A 884 -31.39 9.64 -17.67
N GLY A 885 -32.14 10.44 -18.45
CA GLY A 885 -31.61 11.30 -19.50
C GLY A 885 -30.48 12.24 -19.07
N ASP A 886 -30.56 12.79 -17.85
CA ASP A 886 -29.51 13.67 -17.29
C ASP A 886 -28.17 12.95 -17.11
N ARG A 887 -28.19 11.67 -16.73
CA ARG A 887 -26.96 10.87 -16.60
C ARG A 887 -26.34 10.60 -17.96
N ILE A 888 -27.15 10.32 -18.96
CA ILE A 888 -26.70 10.13 -20.35
C ILE A 888 -26.07 11.44 -20.88
N ARG A 889 -26.72 12.59 -20.67
CA ARG A 889 -26.15 13.90 -21.06
C ARG A 889 -24.81 14.18 -20.39
N SER A 890 -24.71 13.94 -19.08
CA SER A 890 -23.47 14.12 -18.34
C SER A 890 -22.36 13.19 -18.83
N ALA A 891 -22.65 11.91 -19.05
CA ALA A 891 -21.70 10.96 -19.59
C ALA A 891 -21.21 11.33 -21.00
N ASN A 892 -22.14 11.80 -21.84
CA ASN A 892 -21.83 12.26 -23.19
C ASN A 892 -20.89 13.47 -23.17
N GLN A 893 -21.11 14.44 -22.27
CA GLN A 893 -20.22 15.59 -22.07
C GLN A 893 -18.82 15.13 -21.61
N GLN A 894 -18.75 14.21 -20.64
CA GLN A 894 -17.48 13.67 -20.15
C GLN A 894 -16.67 12.97 -21.24
N ILE A 895 -17.32 12.20 -22.13
CA ILE A 895 -16.65 11.57 -23.28
C ILE A 895 -16.09 12.63 -24.24
N GLN A 896 -16.87 13.67 -24.56
CA GLN A 896 -16.43 14.73 -25.48
C GLN A 896 -15.26 15.52 -24.90
N GLU A 897 -15.31 15.84 -23.61
CA GLU A 897 -14.23 16.53 -22.91
C GLU A 897 -12.96 15.68 -22.87
N ALA A 898 -13.10 14.38 -22.60
CA ALA A 898 -11.99 13.42 -22.64
C ALA A 898 -11.32 13.38 -24.03
N LEU A 899 -12.11 13.30 -25.11
CA LEU A 899 -11.59 13.29 -26.48
C LEU A 899 -10.93 14.61 -26.87
N LYS A 900 -11.59 15.74 -26.59
CA LYS A 900 -11.11 17.08 -26.90
C LYS A 900 -9.77 17.37 -26.23
N ASN A 901 -9.64 17.00 -24.96
CA ASN A 901 -8.44 17.29 -24.18
C ASN A 901 -7.38 16.17 -24.27
N GLY A 902 -7.69 15.04 -24.92
CA GLY A 902 -6.83 13.85 -24.92
C GLY A 902 -6.69 13.20 -23.54
N LEU A 903 -7.66 13.42 -22.65
CA LEU A 903 -7.69 12.90 -21.28
C LEU A 903 -8.33 11.50 -21.25
N PRO A 904 -7.92 10.61 -20.33
CA PRO A 904 -8.64 9.38 -20.11
C PRO A 904 -10.01 9.65 -19.48
N LEU A 905 -11.04 8.96 -19.99
CA LEU A 905 -12.37 8.96 -19.40
C LEU A 905 -12.35 8.13 -18.11
N ALA A 906 -12.61 8.78 -16.97
CA ALA A 906 -12.78 8.12 -15.68
C ALA A 906 -14.14 7.39 -15.63
N VAL A 907 -14.19 6.14 -16.10
CA VAL A 907 -15.45 5.38 -16.24
C VAL A 907 -16.10 5.05 -14.91
N SER A 908 -15.39 5.15 -13.80
CA SER A 908 -15.90 4.91 -12.46
C SER A 908 -16.90 5.94 -11.95
N TYR A 909 -16.93 7.13 -12.55
CA TYR A 909 -17.97 8.12 -12.30
C TYR A 909 -19.21 7.89 -13.15
N LEU A 910 -19.12 7.00 -14.15
CA LEU A 910 -20.24 6.56 -14.95
C LEU A 910 -20.78 5.28 -14.35
N GLN A 911 -22.10 5.19 -14.19
CA GLN A 911 -22.66 3.88 -13.95
C GLN A 911 -22.40 3.01 -15.18
N PRO A 912 -22.07 1.72 -15.01
CA PRO A 912 -21.81 0.85 -16.14
C PRO A 912 -22.91 0.88 -17.20
N GLU A 913 -24.18 0.94 -16.79
CA GLU A 913 -25.32 1.01 -17.72
C GLU A 913 -25.25 2.27 -18.60
N VAL A 914 -25.00 3.41 -17.96
CA VAL A 914 -24.87 4.73 -18.60
C VAL A 914 -23.68 4.74 -19.57
N PHE A 915 -22.54 4.12 -19.20
CA PHE A 915 -21.40 3.99 -20.09
C PHE A 915 -21.77 3.23 -21.37
N VAL A 916 -22.42 2.07 -21.25
CA VAL A 916 -22.82 1.24 -22.40
C VAL A 916 -23.81 1.96 -23.31
N GLU A 917 -24.80 2.62 -22.73
CA GLU A 917 -25.80 3.37 -23.48
C GLU A 917 -25.20 4.56 -24.24
N THR A 918 -24.28 5.28 -23.59
CA THR A 918 -23.65 6.46 -24.16
C THR A 918 -22.60 6.08 -25.21
N ILE A 919 -21.71 5.12 -24.91
CA ILE A 919 -20.61 4.74 -25.81
C ILE A 919 -21.12 4.15 -27.13
N ARG A 920 -22.32 3.53 -27.15
CA ARG A 920 -22.99 3.07 -28.37
C ARG A 920 -23.14 4.18 -29.40
N GLY A 921 -23.33 5.43 -28.96
CA GLY A 921 -23.40 6.60 -29.84
C GLY A 921 -22.07 6.92 -30.55
N TYR A 922 -20.95 6.47 -29.99
CA TYR A 922 -19.59 6.76 -30.46
C TYR A 922 -18.98 5.64 -31.29
N ILE A 923 -19.46 4.40 -31.22
CA ILE A 923 -18.78 3.26 -31.89
C ILE A 923 -18.97 3.29 -33.41
N CYS A 924 -20.11 3.76 -33.92
CA CYS A 924 -20.38 3.79 -35.36
C CYS A 924 -19.82 5.07 -36.00
N THR A 925 -19.15 4.94 -37.15
CA THR A 925 -18.69 6.07 -37.94
C THR A 925 -19.90 6.86 -38.42
N PRO A 926 -20.03 8.13 -38.03
CA PRO A 926 -21.20 8.88 -38.38
C PRO A 926 -21.13 9.26 -39.88
N HIS A 927 -22.23 9.06 -40.59
CA HIS A 927 -22.32 9.38 -42.02
C HIS A 927 -22.60 10.89 -42.19
N TYR A 928 -21.57 11.68 -42.46
CA TYR A 928 -21.70 13.11 -42.78
C TYR A 928 -21.27 13.43 -44.22
N GLY A 929 -22.20 13.96 -45.03
CA GLY A 929 -21.94 14.48 -46.37
C GLY A 929 -21.43 13.43 -47.37
N ARG A 930 -20.12 13.45 -47.65
CA ARG A 930 -19.42 12.53 -48.58
C ARG A 930 -18.04 12.07 -48.11
N LYS A 931 -17.54 12.53 -46.96
CA LYS A 931 -16.20 12.17 -46.46
C LYS A 931 -16.34 11.14 -45.34
N LYS A 932 -15.83 9.93 -45.57
CA LYS A 932 -15.70 8.90 -44.53
C LYS A 932 -14.52 9.28 -43.64
N MET A 933 -14.71 9.27 -42.32
CA MET A 933 -13.58 9.36 -41.38
C MET A 933 -12.68 8.14 -41.63
N VAL A 934 -11.42 8.39 -41.98
CA VAL A 934 -10.57 7.38 -42.64
C VAL A 934 -10.09 6.31 -41.67
N GLU A 935 -9.83 6.70 -40.42
CA GLU A 935 -9.23 5.87 -39.38
C GLU A 935 -10.05 5.94 -38.08
N PRO A 936 -10.12 4.85 -37.30
CA PRO A 936 -10.76 4.82 -35.98
C PRO A 936 -10.13 5.81 -34.99
N ALA A 937 -10.95 6.40 -34.13
CA ALA A 937 -10.45 7.13 -32.96
C ALA A 937 -10.45 6.21 -31.73
N TYR A 938 -9.67 6.58 -30.72
CA TYR A 938 -9.51 5.79 -29.50
C TYR A 938 -9.78 6.64 -28.27
N LEU A 939 -10.75 6.20 -27.46
CA LEU A 939 -11.09 6.82 -26.19
C LEU A 939 -10.26 6.17 -25.08
N ARG A 940 -9.37 6.94 -24.46
CA ARG A 940 -8.59 6.47 -23.31
C ARG A 940 -9.52 6.23 -22.11
N ILE A 941 -9.30 5.17 -21.33
CA ILE A 941 -10.17 4.78 -20.21
C ILE A 941 -9.35 4.70 -18.92
N ALA A 942 -9.77 5.41 -17.87
CA ALA A 942 -9.18 5.31 -16.54
C ALA A 942 -10.18 4.77 -15.51
N TYR A 943 -9.66 4.04 -14.53
CA TYR A 943 -10.42 3.43 -13.43
C TYR A 943 -10.13 4.11 -12.09
N ASN A 944 -10.94 3.82 -11.07
CA ASN A 944 -10.80 4.37 -9.71
C ASN A 944 -9.48 4.05 -9.02
N ASP A 945 -8.81 2.95 -9.41
CA ASP A 945 -7.49 2.59 -8.90
C ASP A 945 -6.34 3.31 -9.62
N GLY A 946 -6.65 4.33 -10.42
CA GLY A 946 -5.69 5.07 -11.23
C GLY A 946 -5.11 4.29 -12.40
N GLY A 947 -5.53 3.03 -12.60
CA GLY A 947 -5.14 2.24 -13.75
C GLY A 947 -5.78 2.77 -15.03
N GLU A 948 -4.99 2.85 -16.11
CA GLU A 948 -5.49 3.16 -17.44
C GLU A 948 -5.65 1.87 -18.25
N GLY A 949 -6.88 1.62 -18.70
CA GLY A 949 -7.24 0.51 -19.56
C GLY A 949 -6.68 0.64 -20.97
N LYS A 950 -6.91 -0.38 -21.81
CA LYS A 950 -6.63 -0.22 -23.24
C LYS A 950 -7.61 0.80 -23.83
N PRO A 951 -7.17 1.68 -24.75
CA PRO A 951 -8.06 2.64 -25.37
C PRO A 951 -9.26 1.94 -26.03
N PHE A 952 -10.45 2.46 -25.77
CA PHE A 952 -11.70 1.94 -26.31
C PHE A 952 -11.90 2.46 -27.74
N PRO A 953 -12.05 1.58 -28.74
CA PRO A 953 -12.21 2.02 -30.14
C PRO A 953 -13.57 2.69 -30.36
N ILE A 954 -13.55 3.87 -30.96
CA ILE A 954 -14.73 4.66 -31.35
C ILE A 954 -14.65 5.02 -32.85
N PHE A 955 -15.79 5.31 -33.47
CA PHE A 955 -15.96 5.56 -34.90
C PHE A 955 -15.31 4.49 -35.78
N CYS A 956 -15.53 3.24 -35.39
CA CYS A 956 -14.80 2.10 -35.93
C CYS A 956 -15.72 1.05 -36.58
N LEU A 957 -17.05 1.25 -36.52
CA LEU A 957 -18.04 0.43 -37.22
C LEU A 957 -18.75 1.22 -38.31
N ASP A 958 -18.88 0.62 -39.49
CA ASP A 958 -19.65 1.19 -40.59
C ASP A 958 -21.16 0.99 -40.40
N GLY A 959 -21.90 2.11 -40.33
CA GLY A 959 -23.37 2.18 -40.40
C GLY A 959 -24.13 1.25 -39.44
N GLU A 960 -25.41 0.97 -39.73
CA GLU A 960 -26.13 -0.15 -39.10
C GLU A 960 -25.96 -1.43 -39.94
N PRO A 961 -25.78 -2.61 -39.32
CA PRO A 961 -25.59 -3.85 -40.07
C PRO A 961 -26.89 -4.23 -40.78
N LYS A 962 -26.80 -4.67 -42.04
CA LYS A 962 -27.94 -5.31 -42.73
C LYS A 962 -28.13 -6.71 -42.15
N VAL A 963 -29.10 -6.87 -41.26
CA VAL A 963 -29.39 -8.17 -40.63
C VAL A 963 -30.12 -9.07 -41.64
N GLY A 964 -29.63 -10.31 -41.81
CA GLY A 964 -30.28 -11.32 -42.64
C GLY A 964 -31.69 -11.69 -42.14
N LYS A 965 -32.49 -12.38 -42.97
CA LYS A 965 -33.87 -12.76 -42.62
C LYS A 965 -33.97 -13.76 -41.45
N HIS A 966 -32.90 -14.49 -41.17
CA HIS A 966 -32.84 -15.50 -40.11
C HIS A 966 -31.77 -15.09 -39.09
N SER A 967 -32.15 -15.03 -37.82
CA SER A 967 -31.25 -14.73 -36.71
C SER A 967 -31.45 -15.72 -35.57
N TYR A 968 -30.35 -16.14 -34.96
CA TYR A 968 -30.35 -16.97 -33.77
C TYR A 968 -30.07 -16.12 -32.54
N ASP A 969 -31.07 -15.96 -31.67
CA ASP A 969 -30.95 -15.13 -30.47
C ASP A 969 -30.31 -15.94 -29.34
N PHE A 970 -29.22 -15.47 -28.74
CA PHE A 970 -28.51 -16.18 -27.66
C PHE A 970 -28.31 -15.27 -26.43
N PRO A 971 -29.07 -15.46 -25.34
CA PRO A 971 -28.97 -14.62 -24.16
C PRO A 971 -27.83 -15.07 -23.24
N VAL A 972 -26.91 -14.15 -22.97
CA VAL A 972 -25.72 -14.40 -22.14
C VAL A 972 -25.46 -13.21 -21.23
N GLN A 973 -25.05 -13.45 -19.99
CA GLN A 973 -24.62 -12.38 -19.09
C GLN A 973 -23.09 -12.26 -19.02
N ILE A 974 -22.60 -11.04 -18.75
CA ILE A 974 -21.16 -10.80 -18.65
C ILE A 974 -20.58 -11.51 -17.41
N VAL A 975 -21.16 -11.31 -16.22
CA VAL A 975 -20.64 -11.86 -14.94
C VAL A 975 -21.72 -12.59 -14.14
N SER A 976 -21.42 -13.82 -13.69
CA SER A 976 -22.27 -14.70 -12.86
C SER A 976 -22.68 -14.09 -11.51
N LEU A 977 -23.81 -14.54 -10.95
CA LEU A 977 -24.08 -14.51 -9.49
C LEU A 977 -23.97 -13.12 -8.84
N ARG A 978 -24.11 -12.05 -9.63
CA ARG A 978 -24.22 -10.66 -9.18
C ARG A 978 -25.70 -10.25 -9.06
N HIS A 979 -26.54 -10.83 -9.91
CA HIS A 979 -28.00 -10.70 -9.90
C HIS A 979 -28.62 -12.06 -10.24
N MET A 980 -29.22 -12.74 -9.26
CA MET A 980 -29.80 -14.08 -9.48
C MET A 980 -30.86 -14.09 -10.59
N LEU A 981 -31.61 -12.99 -10.74
CA LEU A 981 -32.56 -12.83 -11.84
C LEU A 981 -31.87 -12.82 -13.21
N GLY A 982 -30.63 -12.33 -13.28
CA GLY A 982 -29.86 -12.38 -14.51
C GLY A 982 -29.32 -13.77 -14.84
N ASP A 983 -28.96 -14.55 -13.82
CA ASP A 983 -28.64 -15.96 -13.99
C ASP A 983 -29.86 -16.76 -14.49
N LEU A 984 -31.09 -16.35 -14.14
CA LEU A 984 -32.34 -16.98 -14.63
C LEU A 984 -32.73 -16.56 -16.04
N ALA A 985 -32.38 -15.34 -16.47
CA ALA A 985 -32.75 -14.80 -17.77
C ALA A 985 -31.72 -15.08 -18.88
N THR A 986 -30.65 -15.80 -18.57
CA THR A 986 -29.54 -16.06 -19.51
C THR A 986 -29.17 -17.53 -19.54
N GLU A 987 -28.68 -18.00 -20.68
CA GLU A 987 -28.24 -19.41 -20.83
C GLU A 987 -26.98 -19.69 -20.01
N CYS A 988 -26.11 -18.69 -19.90
CA CYS A 988 -24.89 -18.78 -19.12
C CYS A 988 -24.31 -17.41 -18.78
N SER A 989 -23.33 -17.43 -17.87
CA SER A 989 -22.38 -16.33 -17.66
C SER A 989 -21.07 -16.60 -18.37
N ILE A 990 -20.52 -15.57 -19.03
CA ILE A 990 -19.21 -15.65 -19.66
C ILE A 990 -18.10 -15.69 -18.59
N ILE A 991 -18.24 -14.90 -17.52
CA ILE A 991 -17.22 -14.72 -16.49
C ILE A 991 -17.81 -15.07 -15.12
N ARG A 992 -17.07 -15.80 -14.28
CA ARG A 992 -17.48 -15.98 -12.88
C ARG A 992 -17.00 -14.81 -12.02
N ASN A 993 -17.82 -14.37 -11.07
CA ASN A 993 -17.46 -13.24 -10.19
C ASN A 993 -16.15 -13.48 -9.42
N VAL A 994 -15.92 -14.72 -8.96
CA VAL A 994 -14.68 -15.10 -8.26
C VAL A 994 -13.43 -15.03 -9.16
N GLU A 995 -13.57 -15.24 -10.47
CA GLU A 995 -12.43 -15.23 -11.38
C GLU A 995 -11.94 -13.81 -11.64
N ILE A 996 -12.87 -12.87 -11.81
CA ILE A 996 -12.54 -11.48 -12.07
C ILE A 996 -12.07 -10.76 -10.80
N GLN A 997 -12.64 -11.07 -9.63
CA GLN A 997 -12.21 -10.50 -8.35
C GLN A 997 -10.80 -10.92 -7.91
N ARG A 998 -10.25 -11.99 -8.48
CA ARG A 998 -8.87 -12.45 -8.21
C ARG A 998 -7.81 -11.65 -8.98
N LYS A 999 -8.19 -10.76 -9.87
CA LYS A 999 -7.27 -9.90 -10.62
C LYS A 999 -6.81 -8.75 -9.72
N GLU A 1000 -5.53 -8.38 -9.86
CA GLU A 1000 -4.87 -7.47 -8.90
C GLU A 1000 -5.43 -6.04 -9.00
N ASP A 1001 -5.85 -5.63 -10.21
CA ASP A 1001 -6.37 -4.29 -10.50
C ASP A 1001 -7.40 -4.28 -11.63
N SER A 1002 -8.00 -3.12 -11.84
CA SER A 1002 -9.04 -2.87 -12.84
C SER A 1002 -8.56 -3.13 -14.27
N VAL A 1003 -7.31 -2.81 -14.61
CA VAL A 1003 -6.77 -3.05 -15.96
C VAL A 1003 -6.67 -4.54 -16.23
N GLU A 1004 -6.23 -5.34 -15.25
CA GLU A 1004 -6.24 -6.80 -15.36
C GLU A 1004 -7.66 -7.37 -15.42
N GLN A 1005 -8.62 -6.81 -14.68
CA GLN A 1005 -10.03 -7.21 -14.76
C GLN A 1005 -10.62 -6.94 -16.15
N GLU A 1006 -10.33 -5.77 -16.73
CA GLU A 1006 -10.73 -5.40 -18.08
C GLU A 1006 -10.13 -6.33 -19.13
N GLU A 1007 -8.81 -6.53 -19.10
CA GLU A 1007 -8.14 -7.40 -20.07
C GLU A 1007 -8.59 -8.86 -19.93
N PHE A 1008 -8.86 -9.32 -18.70
CA PHE A 1008 -9.45 -10.63 -18.48
C PHE A 1008 -10.87 -10.74 -19.05
N ALA A 1009 -11.71 -9.73 -18.84
CA ALA A 1009 -13.06 -9.69 -19.38
C ALA A 1009 -13.07 -9.63 -20.91
N PHE A 1010 -12.21 -8.79 -21.50
CA PHE A 1010 -11.99 -8.71 -22.94
C PHE A 1010 -11.66 -10.09 -23.52
N ARG A 1011 -10.67 -10.79 -22.96
CA ARG A 1011 -10.25 -12.11 -23.47
C ARG A 1011 -11.37 -13.15 -23.35
N LYS A 1012 -12.06 -13.19 -22.20
CA LYS A 1012 -13.13 -14.16 -21.95
C LYS A 1012 -14.33 -13.92 -22.87
N VAL A 1013 -14.76 -12.68 -23.04
CA VAL A 1013 -15.88 -12.31 -23.93
C VAL A 1013 -15.52 -12.52 -25.39
N HIS A 1014 -14.31 -12.12 -25.81
CA HIS A 1014 -13.83 -12.34 -27.17
C HIS A 1014 -13.81 -13.83 -27.51
N PHE A 1015 -13.14 -14.64 -26.69
CA PHE A 1015 -13.07 -16.09 -26.87
C PHE A 1015 -14.45 -16.73 -26.90
N PHE A 1016 -15.34 -16.36 -25.96
CA PHE A 1016 -16.66 -16.96 -25.87
C PHE A 1016 -17.52 -16.66 -27.10
N ILE A 1017 -17.66 -15.39 -27.49
CA ILE A 1017 -18.51 -15.01 -28.62
C ILE A 1017 -17.93 -15.51 -29.94
N GLU A 1018 -16.61 -15.44 -30.15
CA GLU A 1018 -16.00 -15.96 -31.38
C GLU A 1018 -16.19 -17.48 -31.50
N THR A 1019 -16.02 -18.21 -30.40
CA THR A 1019 -16.23 -19.66 -30.37
C THR A 1019 -17.69 -19.99 -30.64
N LEU A 1020 -18.63 -19.27 -30.01
CA LEU A 1020 -20.06 -19.43 -30.23
C LEU A 1020 -20.44 -19.19 -31.71
N LEU A 1021 -19.89 -18.13 -32.31
CA LEU A 1021 -20.12 -17.80 -33.71
C LEU A 1021 -19.59 -18.90 -34.63
N LYS A 1022 -18.33 -19.30 -34.47
CA LYS A 1022 -17.72 -20.37 -35.28
C LYS A 1022 -18.45 -21.69 -35.15
N LEU A 1023 -18.90 -22.01 -33.93
CA LEU A 1023 -19.69 -23.21 -33.66
C LEU A 1023 -21.06 -23.14 -34.34
N SER A 1024 -21.75 -22.00 -34.26
CA SER A 1024 -23.03 -21.79 -34.95
C SER A 1024 -22.91 -21.86 -36.48
N GLN A 1025 -21.76 -21.45 -37.01
CA GLN A 1025 -21.44 -21.51 -38.44
C GLN A 1025 -20.85 -22.85 -38.89
N LYS A 1026 -20.72 -23.83 -37.98
CA LYS A 1026 -20.13 -25.16 -38.22
C LYS A 1026 -18.69 -25.11 -38.73
N GLN A 1027 -17.94 -24.06 -38.37
CA GLN A 1027 -16.51 -23.92 -38.69
C GLN A 1027 -15.61 -24.72 -37.75
N ILE A 1028 -16.10 -25.01 -36.55
CA ILE A 1028 -15.42 -25.82 -35.53
C ILE A 1028 -16.40 -26.87 -34.99
N SER A 1029 -15.90 -28.05 -34.64
CA SER A 1029 -16.75 -29.11 -34.09
C SER A 1029 -16.95 -28.94 -32.58
N ILE A 1030 -18.04 -29.49 -32.03
CA ILE A 1030 -18.28 -29.42 -30.58
C ILE A 1030 -17.19 -30.17 -29.79
N GLU A 1031 -16.64 -31.25 -30.36
CA GLU A 1031 -15.56 -32.04 -29.78
C GLU A 1031 -14.25 -31.24 -29.68
N GLU A 1032 -13.99 -30.34 -30.64
CA GLU A 1032 -12.83 -29.43 -30.60
C GLU A 1032 -13.00 -28.37 -29.50
N VAL A 1033 -14.20 -27.81 -29.38
CA VAL A 1033 -14.50 -26.79 -28.37
C VAL A 1033 -14.48 -27.39 -26.95
N GLU A 1034 -14.99 -28.61 -26.77
CA GLU A 1034 -15.02 -29.29 -25.46
C GLU A 1034 -13.64 -29.45 -24.83
N LYS A 1035 -12.60 -29.66 -25.64
CA LYS A 1035 -11.21 -29.75 -25.16
C LYS A 1035 -10.75 -28.48 -24.46
N THR A 1036 -11.35 -27.33 -24.77
CA THR A 1036 -10.95 -26.02 -24.25
C THR A 1036 -11.98 -25.42 -23.29
N ALA A 1037 -13.28 -25.68 -23.48
CA ALA A 1037 -14.35 -25.10 -22.67
C ALA A 1037 -15.60 -26.00 -22.61
N ARG A 1038 -15.73 -26.78 -21.54
CA ARG A 1038 -16.85 -27.72 -21.29
C ARG A 1038 -18.25 -27.07 -21.30
N ILE A 1039 -18.35 -25.76 -21.06
CA ILE A 1039 -19.64 -25.04 -21.05
C ILE A 1039 -20.35 -25.09 -22.40
N PHE A 1040 -19.61 -25.12 -23.51
CA PHE A 1040 -20.21 -25.14 -24.85
C PHE A 1040 -20.96 -26.43 -25.15
N ARG A 1041 -20.56 -27.57 -24.57
CA ARG A 1041 -21.33 -28.82 -24.73
C ARG A 1041 -22.73 -28.69 -24.17
N LEU A 1042 -22.83 -28.14 -22.96
CA LEU A 1042 -24.11 -27.91 -22.31
C LEU A 1042 -24.96 -26.94 -23.16
N LEU A 1043 -24.36 -25.87 -23.68
CA LEU A 1043 -25.08 -24.93 -24.55
C LEU A 1043 -25.50 -25.54 -25.90
N TRP A 1044 -24.68 -26.42 -26.47
CA TRP A 1044 -24.93 -27.10 -27.74
C TRP A 1044 -26.06 -28.14 -27.64
N GLU A 1045 -26.08 -28.89 -26.53
CA GLU A 1045 -27.06 -29.95 -26.28
C GLU A 1045 -28.36 -29.40 -25.63
N TYR A 1046 -28.27 -28.34 -24.83
CA TYR A 1046 -29.28 -27.95 -23.85
C TYR A 1046 -29.51 -26.42 -23.73
N SER A 1047 -29.52 -25.64 -24.81
CA SER A 1047 -30.04 -24.25 -24.74
C SER A 1047 -31.54 -24.30 -24.40
N HIS A 1048 -31.93 -23.70 -23.27
CA HIS A 1048 -33.28 -23.82 -22.68
C HIS A 1048 -34.14 -22.57 -22.84
N ALA A 1049 -33.53 -21.43 -23.17
CA ALA A 1049 -34.20 -20.14 -23.32
C ALA A 1049 -34.44 -19.75 -24.80
N THR A 1050 -33.91 -20.51 -25.75
CA THR A 1050 -34.09 -20.28 -27.19
C THR A 1050 -35.03 -21.33 -27.79
N SER A 1051 -35.84 -20.95 -28.77
CA SER A 1051 -36.85 -21.83 -29.38
C SER A 1051 -36.30 -22.86 -30.36
N ALA A 1052 -34.97 -22.96 -30.46
CA ALA A 1052 -34.24 -23.98 -31.21
C ALA A 1052 -32.85 -24.16 -30.56
N PRO A 1053 -32.34 -25.38 -30.31
CA PRO A 1053 -30.97 -25.58 -29.84
C PRO A 1053 -29.93 -25.10 -30.87
N LEU A 1054 -28.75 -24.67 -30.40
CA LEU A 1054 -27.68 -24.08 -31.24
C LEU A 1054 -27.30 -24.95 -32.46
N LYS A 1055 -27.43 -26.27 -32.36
CA LYS A 1055 -27.18 -27.24 -33.45
C LYS A 1055 -28.11 -27.07 -34.66
N GLU A 1056 -29.26 -26.43 -34.47
CA GLU A 1056 -30.26 -26.16 -35.51
C GLU A 1056 -30.00 -24.84 -36.25
N CYS A 1057 -29.03 -24.05 -35.77
CA CYS A 1057 -28.57 -22.84 -36.45
C CYS A 1057 -27.98 -23.19 -37.83
N GLY A 1058 -28.51 -22.56 -38.87
CA GLY A 1058 -27.98 -22.67 -40.23
C GLY A 1058 -26.66 -21.90 -40.35
N ALA A 1059 -25.75 -22.40 -41.20
CA ALA A 1059 -24.45 -21.72 -41.42
C ALA A 1059 -24.56 -20.29 -41.99
N ARG A 1060 -25.76 -19.87 -42.42
CA ARG A 1060 -26.07 -18.52 -42.94
C ARG A 1060 -26.87 -17.66 -41.96
N ASP A 1061 -27.22 -18.20 -40.79
CA ASP A 1061 -28.01 -17.45 -39.81
C ASP A 1061 -27.12 -16.45 -39.08
N VAL A 1062 -27.68 -15.28 -38.79
CA VAL A 1062 -26.97 -14.24 -38.04
C VAL A 1062 -27.05 -14.58 -36.56
N LEU A 1063 -25.90 -14.69 -35.89
CA LEU A 1063 -25.87 -14.89 -34.44
C LEU A 1063 -26.18 -13.55 -33.76
N ARG A 1064 -27.30 -13.48 -33.03
CA ARG A 1064 -27.70 -12.33 -32.22
C ARG A 1064 -27.44 -12.60 -30.75
N VAL A 1065 -26.34 -12.09 -30.21
CA VAL A 1065 -26.01 -12.24 -28.79
C VAL A 1065 -26.71 -11.15 -27.97
N HIS A 1066 -27.63 -11.54 -27.10
CA HIS A 1066 -28.22 -10.63 -26.12
C HIS A 1066 -27.31 -10.59 -24.89
N LEU A 1067 -26.48 -9.55 -24.80
CA LEU A 1067 -25.45 -9.43 -23.76
C LEU A 1067 -26.00 -8.67 -22.56
N PHE A 1068 -26.34 -9.41 -21.51
CA PHE A 1068 -26.88 -8.87 -20.27
C PHE A 1068 -25.79 -8.29 -19.37
N GLN A 1069 -25.96 -7.03 -19.03
CA GLN A 1069 -25.12 -6.30 -18.11
C GLN A 1069 -25.62 -6.50 -16.68
N SER A 1070 -25.21 -7.59 -16.06
CA SER A 1070 -25.57 -7.98 -14.69
C SER A 1070 -24.55 -7.52 -13.63
N THR A 1071 -23.54 -6.71 -14.00
CA THR A 1071 -22.43 -6.37 -13.09
C THR A 1071 -22.23 -4.86 -12.95
N GLY A 1072 -21.95 -4.44 -11.72
CA GLY A 1072 -21.47 -3.09 -11.37
C GLY A 1072 -19.94 -2.97 -11.42
N LEU A 1073 -19.24 -3.91 -12.07
CA LEU A 1073 -17.78 -3.88 -12.25
C LEU A 1073 -17.44 -3.16 -13.56
N ASP A 1074 -17.11 -1.87 -13.48
CA ASP A 1074 -16.75 -1.04 -14.64
C ASP A 1074 -15.72 -1.70 -15.56
N PRO A 1075 -14.61 -2.28 -15.06
CA PRO A 1075 -13.59 -2.86 -15.93
C PRO A 1075 -14.09 -4.08 -16.70
N ALA A 1076 -14.96 -4.89 -16.07
CA ALA A 1076 -15.57 -6.04 -16.73
C ALA A 1076 -16.43 -5.61 -17.92
N VAL A 1077 -17.16 -4.51 -17.76
CA VAL A 1077 -18.05 -3.96 -18.79
C VAL A 1077 -17.24 -3.33 -19.91
N VAL A 1078 -16.26 -2.48 -19.60
CA VAL A 1078 -15.37 -1.88 -20.62
C VAL A 1078 -14.67 -2.97 -21.43
N GLY A 1079 -14.08 -3.97 -20.77
CA GLY A 1079 -13.40 -5.08 -21.43
C GLY A 1079 -14.33 -5.91 -22.32
N ALA A 1080 -15.54 -6.21 -21.83
CA ALA A 1080 -16.55 -6.93 -22.61
C ALA A 1080 -16.96 -6.16 -23.87
N TYR A 1081 -17.27 -4.87 -23.77
CA TYR A 1081 -17.70 -4.08 -24.93
C TYR A 1081 -16.54 -3.73 -25.88
N ARG A 1082 -15.30 -3.67 -25.39
CA ARG A 1082 -14.10 -3.60 -26.24
C ARG A 1082 -13.99 -4.86 -27.11
N ALA A 1083 -14.17 -6.04 -26.52
CA ALA A 1083 -14.20 -7.31 -27.25
C ALA A 1083 -15.35 -7.39 -28.25
N VAL A 1084 -16.55 -6.97 -27.86
CA VAL A 1084 -17.71 -6.89 -28.77
C VAL A 1084 -17.41 -5.98 -29.96
N THR A 1085 -16.80 -4.83 -29.74
CA THR A 1085 -16.50 -3.88 -30.82
C THR A 1085 -15.52 -4.46 -31.83
N GLU A 1086 -14.44 -5.11 -31.35
CA GLU A 1086 -13.47 -5.81 -32.20
C GLU A 1086 -14.11 -6.96 -33.00
N LEU A 1087 -14.97 -7.76 -32.35
CA LEU A 1087 -15.71 -8.84 -33.02
C LEU A 1087 -16.70 -8.31 -34.06
N LEU A 1088 -17.37 -7.18 -33.79
CA LEU A 1088 -18.29 -6.56 -34.74
C LEU A 1088 -17.58 -5.95 -35.95
N GLN A 1089 -16.31 -5.52 -35.83
CA GLN A 1089 -15.49 -5.13 -36.96
C GLN A 1089 -15.18 -6.33 -37.86
N LYS A 1090 -14.83 -7.47 -37.23
CA LYS A 1090 -14.44 -8.70 -37.92
C LYS A 1090 -15.60 -9.45 -38.56
N TYR A 1091 -16.73 -9.56 -37.85
CA TYR A 1091 -17.87 -10.40 -38.21
C TYR A 1091 -19.13 -9.57 -38.51
N ARG A 1092 -18.94 -8.41 -39.15
CA ARG A 1092 -20.02 -7.46 -39.43
C ARG A 1092 -21.09 -8.10 -40.32
N GLY A 1093 -22.33 -8.14 -39.84
CA GLY A 1093 -23.46 -8.74 -40.57
C GLY A 1093 -23.68 -10.23 -40.26
N GLU A 1094 -22.68 -10.92 -39.71
CA GLU A 1094 -22.80 -12.29 -39.19
C GLU A 1094 -23.07 -12.32 -37.68
N LEU A 1095 -22.59 -11.29 -36.97
CA LEU A 1095 -22.78 -11.09 -35.54
C LEU A 1095 -23.56 -9.81 -35.28
N VAL A 1096 -24.59 -9.91 -34.45
CA VAL A 1096 -25.30 -8.78 -33.85
C VAL A 1096 -25.20 -8.91 -32.34
N VAL A 1097 -24.77 -7.86 -31.65
CA VAL A 1097 -24.79 -7.82 -30.18
C VAL A 1097 -25.82 -6.81 -29.72
N VAL A 1098 -26.76 -7.29 -28.90
CA VAL A 1098 -27.82 -6.47 -28.32
C VAL A 1098 -27.52 -6.28 -26.83
N PRO A 1099 -27.08 -5.08 -26.39
CA PRO A 1099 -26.90 -4.81 -24.98
C PRO A 1099 -28.25 -4.91 -24.25
N ARG A 1100 -28.29 -5.67 -23.14
CA ARG A 1100 -29.46 -5.78 -22.27
C ARG A 1100 -29.11 -5.26 -20.89
N ILE A 1101 -29.79 -4.20 -20.46
CA ILE A 1101 -29.56 -3.54 -19.17
C ILE A 1101 -30.73 -3.88 -18.24
N TYR A 1102 -30.43 -4.36 -17.03
CA TYR A 1102 -31.47 -4.58 -16.04
C TYR A 1102 -31.95 -3.25 -15.46
N ARG A 1103 -33.21 -2.91 -15.72
CA ARG A 1103 -33.88 -1.86 -14.95
C ARG A 1103 -34.12 -2.43 -13.56
N ARG A 1104 -33.46 -1.88 -12.53
CA ARG A 1104 -33.80 -2.20 -11.14
C ARG A 1104 -35.23 -1.72 -10.88
N ASP A 1105 -36.19 -2.60 -11.05
CA ASP A 1105 -37.50 -2.41 -10.45
C ASP A 1105 -37.39 -2.83 -8.98
N GLU A 1106 -37.04 -1.86 -8.12
CA GLU A 1106 -36.86 -2.07 -6.69
C GLU A 1106 -38.09 -2.72 -6.04
N LYS A 1107 -39.28 -2.50 -6.60
CA LYS A 1107 -40.53 -3.09 -6.11
C LYS A 1107 -40.56 -4.59 -6.37
N LEU A 1108 -40.23 -5.03 -7.57
CA LEU A 1108 -40.19 -6.46 -7.95
C LEU A 1108 -39.10 -7.23 -7.19
N ILE A 1109 -37.94 -6.62 -6.96
CA ILE A 1109 -36.86 -7.21 -6.17
C ILE A 1109 -37.26 -7.31 -4.69
N GLN A 1110 -37.83 -6.24 -4.11
CA GLN A 1110 -38.32 -6.25 -2.73
C GLN A 1110 -39.45 -7.26 -2.54
N GLU A 1111 -40.37 -7.39 -3.51
CA GLU A 1111 -41.45 -8.38 -3.47
C GLU A 1111 -40.94 -9.81 -3.57
N PHE A 1112 -39.92 -10.07 -4.41
CA PHE A 1112 -39.28 -11.39 -4.54
C PHE A 1112 -38.43 -11.76 -3.31
N GLU A 1113 -37.66 -10.81 -2.76
CA GLU A 1113 -36.82 -11.01 -1.57
C GLU A 1113 -37.66 -11.10 -0.27
N ALA A 1114 -38.79 -10.40 -0.19
CA ALA A 1114 -39.73 -10.50 0.93
C ALA A 1114 -40.61 -11.77 0.88
N ALA A 1115 -40.60 -12.52 -0.24
CA ALA A 1115 -41.28 -13.78 -0.36
C ALA A 1115 -40.42 -14.92 0.24
N SER A 1116 -40.75 -15.30 1.48
CA SER A 1116 -40.13 -16.43 2.21
C SER A 1116 -40.08 -17.69 1.33
N PRO A 1117 -39.02 -18.54 1.42
CA PRO A 1117 -38.94 -19.82 0.71
C PRO A 1117 -40.14 -20.73 0.94
N LEU A 1118 -40.88 -20.54 2.03
CA LEU A 1118 -42.03 -21.34 2.45
C LEU A 1118 -43.39 -20.82 1.93
N ASN A 1119 -43.43 -19.71 1.18
CA ASN A 1119 -44.70 -19.15 0.68
C ASN A 1119 -44.77 -19.21 -0.85
N GLU A 1120 -44.97 -20.43 -1.35
CA GLU A 1120 -45.00 -20.79 -2.77
C GLU A 1120 -46.14 -20.08 -3.53
N GLU A 1121 -47.26 -19.83 -2.87
CA GLU A 1121 -48.42 -19.15 -3.45
C GLU A 1121 -48.16 -17.65 -3.71
N LYS A 1122 -47.43 -16.99 -2.80
CA LYS A 1122 -47.00 -15.59 -3.00
C LYS A 1122 -45.97 -15.47 -4.13
N ARG A 1123 -45.07 -16.46 -4.26
CA ARG A 1123 -44.16 -16.54 -5.42
C ARG A 1123 -44.92 -16.76 -6.72
N ARG A 1124 -45.89 -17.69 -6.77
CA ARG A 1124 -46.74 -17.90 -7.96
C ARG A 1124 -47.52 -16.66 -8.36
N LYS A 1125 -48.03 -15.87 -7.40
CA LYS A 1125 -48.69 -14.58 -7.70
C LYS A 1125 -47.73 -13.54 -8.30
N ILE A 1126 -46.50 -13.46 -7.80
CA ILE A 1126 -45.47 -12.56 -8.36
C ILE A 1126 -45.08 -13.02 -9.77
N VAL A 1127 -44.86 -14.32 -9.97
CA VAL A 1127 -44.56 -14.93 -11.28
C VAL A 1127 -45.71 -14.67 -12.26
N SER A 1128 -46.97 -14.80 -11.84
CA SER A 1128 -48.15 -14.53 -12.68
C SER A 1128 -48.30 -13.07 -13.13
N GLY A 1129 -47.58 -12.13 -12.50
CA GLY A 1129 -47.50 -10.72 -12.93
C GLY A 1129 -46.35 -10.44 -13.90
N MET A 1130 -45.46 -11.40 -14.15
CA MET A 1130 -44.32 -11.27 -15.06
C MET A 1130 -44.75 -11.51 -16.52
N SER A 1131 -43.91 -11.15 -17.50
CA SER A 1131 -44.22 -11.42 -18.91
C SER A 1131 -44.38 -12.93 -19.16
N PRO A 1132 -45.19 -13.35 -20.15
CA PRO A 1132 -45.43 -14.76 -20.44
C PRO A 1132 -44.13 -15.58 -20.63
N SER A 1133 -43.12 -14.97 -21.25
CA SER A 1133 -41.78 -15.56 -21.43
C SER A 1133 -41.00 -15.77 -20.13
N ALA A 1134 -41.29 -15.01 -19.08
CA ALA A 1134 -40.69 -15.19 -17.76
C ALA A 1134 -41.50 -16.16 -16.88
N GLN A 1135 -42.78 -16.36 -17.20
CA GLN A 1135 -43.66 -17.34 -16.53
C GLN A 1135 -43.39 -18.77 -16.98
N GLU A 1136 -43.04 -18.97 -18.25
CA GLU A 1136 -42.81 -20.28 -18.85
C GLU A 1136 -41.57 -21.02 -18.28
N TRP A 1137 -40.89 -20.45 -17.27
CA TRP A 1137 -39.57 -20.86 -16.77
C TRP A 1137 -39.43 -20.90 -15.22
N ILE A 1138 -40.50 -20.67 -14.43
CA ILE A 1138 -40.43 -20.49 -12.94
C ILE A 1138 -41.55 -21.21 -12.17
#